data_AF-A0A8G1VZC6-F1
#
_entry.id   AF-A0A8G1VZC6-F1
#
_cell.length_a   1.000
_cell.length_b   1.000
_cell.length_c   1.000
_cell.angle_alpha   90.00
_cell.angle_beta   90.00
_cell.angle_gamma   90.00
#
_symmetry.space_group_name_H-M   'P 1'
#
loop_
_entity.id
_entity.type
_entity.pdbx_description
1 polymer ?
#
loop_
_entity_poly.entity_id
_entity_poly.type
_entity_poly.pdbx_seq_one_letter_code
_entity_poly.pdbx_strand_id
1 'polypeptide(L)'
;MEHLKRTFAQCQKEGRPALVTYVTAGFPTAAETPDIMLAMQAGGADVIELGLPFTDPIADGPTIQKSNLKALENGVTITSMLQMVKDARQQGLRIPVLFMGYYNPVLRFGETALLAECREAGVNGFIIVDLPPEEAVRFRDQCRDAGLSYVPLIAPSTTEDRMKTLCGIADTWIYLVSRMGVTGATGTLNNQLPDLMKRVKDLSGGVPVAVGFGISTREHFLGVTSVADGAVIGSEIINQLANAPAGQGARTIEEYCAQITGRRVPRTAADEPSSSLSTAAVSASKEKEPTQSPAANEVGPASERGRFGKFGGQYVPEALTTCLNELEAGFQAALDDPAFWEEYRSYYPYMGRPSTLHRATRLTESAGGANIWLKREDLNHTGSHKINNALGQILIARRLGKTEIIAETGAGQHGVATATVCAKFGMKCTVYMGAEDVRRQALNVFRMRLLGATVVPVEAGSRTLRDAVNEAFRAWITRLDTTHYIIGSAIGPHPFPTIVRTFQSVIGTETKAQLQQEIGKLPDAVVACVGGGSNAVGMFYPFVEDGSVQLVGVEAGGDGQAKHSATLGGGSVGVLHGVRTYVLQDRHGQITDTHSVSAGLDYPGVGPELASWKDSNRATFIAATDAQALEGFQLLSQLEGIIPALESSHAVWGVMQVARQLGPGKDIVLCLSGRGDKDVQTVMDELPQYGGNK
;
A
#
# COMPACT_ATOMS: atom_id res chain seq x y z
N MET A 1 -26.00 11.67 8.74
CA MET A 1 -26.54 10.49 9.42
C MET A 1 -28.05 10.30 9.23
N GLU A 2 -28.92 11.13 9.82
CA GLU A 2 -30.39 10.94 9.80
C GLU A 2 -31.03 10.88 8.40
N HIS A 3 -30.38 11.50 7.41
CA HIS A 3 -30.82 11.38 6.02
C HIS A 3 -30.72 9.94 5.49
N LEU A 4 -29.60 9.25 5.75
CA LEU A 4 -29.40 7.85 5.34
C LEU A 4 -30.38 6.91 6.01
N LYS A 5 -30.61 7.06 7.33
CA LYS A 5 -31.60 6.26 8.07
C LYS A 5 -32.99 6.39 7.46
N ARG A 6 -33.42 7.63 7.18
CA ARG A 6 -34.71 7.91 6.52
C ARG A 6 -34.79 7.29 5.14
N THR A 7 -33.72 7.33 4.35
CA THR A 7 -33.69 6.71 3.02
C THR A 7 -33.96 5.21 3.09
N PHE A 8 -33.23 4.46 3.93
CA PHE A 8 -33.46 3.01 4.05
C PHE A 8 -34.84 2.68 4.64
N ALA A 9 -35.30 3.44 5.65
CA ALA A 9 -36.63 3.28 6.22
C ALA A 9 -37.74 3.56 5.18
N GLN A 10 -37.54 4.53 4.29
CA GLN A 10 -38.49 4.82 3.21
C GLN A 10 -38.52 3.70 2.18
N CYS A 11 -37.36 3.15 1.77
CA CYS A 11 -37.31 1.99 0.87
C CYS A 11 -38.07 0.81 1.46
N GLN A 12 -37.84 0.52 2.75
CA GLN A 12 -38.55 -0.53 3.48
C GLN A 12 -40.07 -0.28 3.53
N LYS A 13 -40.50 0.96 3.83
CA LYS A 13 -41.92 1.35 3.84
C LYS A 13 -42.58 1.19 2.47
N GLU A 14 -41.84 1.46 1.40
CA GLU A 14 -42.27 1.30 0.01
C GLU A 14 -42.21 -0.16 -0.48
N GLY A 15 -41.73 -1.10 0.35
CA GLY A 15 -41.63 -2.51 0.00
C GLY A 15 -40.61 -2.79 -1.11
N ARG A 16 -39.55 -1.98 -1.21
CA ARG A 16 -38.51 -2.11 -2.23
C ARG A 16 -37.10 -2.05 -1.65
N PRO A 17 -36.11 -2.65 -2.31
CA PRO A 17 -34.71 -2.49 -1.92
C PRO A 17 -34.17 -1.10 -2.28
N ALA A 18 -33.14 -0.66 -1.55
CA ALA A 18 -32.37 0.53 -1.88
C ALA A 18 -31.37 0.26 -3.02
N LEU A 19 -31.21 1.21 -3.94
CA LEU A 19 -30.09 1.23 -4.89
C LEU A 19 -29.02 2.22 -4.40
N VAL A 20 -27.81 1.72 -4.17
CA VAL A 20 -26.62 2.53 -3.90
C VAL A 20 -25.75 2.53 -5.16
N THR A 21 -25.40 3.70 -5.68
CA THR A 21 -24.62 3.85 -6.92
C THR A 21 -23.25 4.46 -6.63
N TYR A 22 -22.21 3.94 -7.25
CA TYR A 22 -20.86 4.51 -7.17
C TYR A 22 -20.44 5.19 -8.48
N VAL A 23 -19.79 6.34 -8.37
CA VAL A 23 -19.04 6.98 -9.47
C VAL A 23 -17.78 7.67 -8.93
N THR A 24 -16.67 7.54 -9.64
CA THR A 24 -15.43 8.26 -9.33
C THR A 24 -15.61 9.75 -9.66
N ALA A 25 -15.36 10.63 -8.70
CA ALA A 25 -15.49 12.06 -8.92
C ALA A 25 -14.58 12.53 -10.05
N GLY A 26 -15.14 13.35 -10.93
CA GLY A 26 -14.47 13.86 -12.13
C GLY A 26 -14.21 12.85 -13.22
N PHE A 27 -14.89 11.70 -13.21
CA PHE A 27 -14.95 10.78 -14.34
C PHE A 27 -16.34 10.86 -15.05
N PRO A 28 -16.39 10.97 -16.39
CA PRO A 28 -15.27 11.11 -17.34
C PRO A 28 -14.55 12.47 -17.25
N THR A 29 -15.28 13.51 -16.84
CA THR A 29 -14.75 14.87 -16.61
C THR A 29 -15.24 15.45 -15.28
N ALA A 30 -14.48 16.41 -14.73
CA ALA A 30 -14.86 17.15 -13.53
C ALA A 30 -16.22 17.85 -13.67
N ALA A 31 -16.48 18.48 -14.82
CA ALA A 31 -17.68 19.27 -15.06
C ALA A 31 -18.96 18.43 -15.15
N GLU A 32 -18.87 17.18 -15.62
CA GLU A 32 -20.03 16.29 -15.79
C GLU A 32 -20.47 15.61 -14.48
N THR A 33 -19.65 15.66 -13.42
CA THR A 33 -19.93 14.92 -12.17
C THR A 33 -21.27 15.32 -11.52
N PRO A 34 -21.60 16.62 -11.36
CA PRO A 34 -22.91 17.02 -10.83
C PRO A 34 -24.09 16.48 -11.64
N ASP A 35 -24.03 16.58 -12.98
CA ASP A 35 -25.08 16.09 -13.88
C ASP A 35 -25.24 14.57 -13.81
N ILE A 36 -24.13 13.84 -13.69
CA ILE A 36 -24.14 12.38 -13.49
C ILE A 36 -24.81 12.02 -12.17
N MET A 37 -24.53 12.76 -11.09
CA MET A 37 -25.18 12.54 -9.79
C MET A 37 -26.69 12.79 -9.85
N LEU A 38 -27.13 13.84 -10.54
CA LEU A 38 -28.55 14.12 -10.77
C LEU A 38 -29.22 13.03 -11.61
N ALA A 39 -28.52 12.53 -12.63
CA ALA A 39 -28.98 11.42 -13.46
C ALA A 39 -29.15 10.12 -12.66
N MET A 40 -28.23 9.81 -11.74
CA MET A 40 -28.37 8.67 -10.83
C MET A 40 -29.66 8.80 -9.99
N GLN A 41 -29.91 9.98 -9.42
CA GLN A 41 -31.15 10.27 -8.68
C GLN A 41 -32.39 10.09 -9.58
N ALA A 42 -32.39 10.68 -10.78
CA ALA A 42 -33.50 10.58 -11.72
C ALA A 42 -33.77 9.13 -12.16
N GLY A 43 -32.72 8.31 -12.28
CA GLY A 43 -32.81 6.87 -12.53
C GLY A 43 -33.20 6.03 -11.31
N GLY A 44 -33.44 6.67 -10.16
CA GLY A 44 -33.95 6.02 -8.95
C GLY A 44 -32.87 5.48 -8.02
N ALA A 45 -31.63 5.98 -8.07
CA ALA A 45 -30.67 5.76 -6.99
C ALA A 45 -31.19 6.36 -5.68
N ASP A 46 -30.94 5.68 -4.57
CA ASP A 46 -31.33 6.12 -3.23
C ASP A 46 -30.14 6.70 -2.46
N VAL A 47 -28.91 6.28 -2.77
CA VAL A 47 -27.65 6.79 -2.18
C VAL A 47 -26.58 6.83 -3.26
N ILE A 48 -25.73 7.87 -3.25
CA ILE A 48 -24.56 7.98 -4.13
C ILE A 48 -23.29 7.82 -3.30
N GLU A 49 -22.41 6.92 -3.72
CA GLU A 49 -21.00 6.85 -3.33
C GLU A 49 -20.19 7.65 -4.35
N LEU A 50 -19.66 8.80 -3.93
CA LEU A 50 -18.77 9.62 -4.73
C LEU A 50 -17.33 9.21 -4.42
N GLY A 51 -16.70 8.54 -5.37
CA GLY A 51 -15.36 8.00 -5.27
C GLY A 51 -14.30 9.09 -5.20
N LEU A 52 -13.51 9.07 -4.13
CA LEU A 52 -12.32 9.89 -3.95
C LEU A 52 -11.16 9.24 -4.70
N PRO A 53 -10.68 9.83 -5.81
CA PRO A 53 -9.62 9.22 -6.59
C PRO A 53 -8.32 9.14 -5.78
N PHE A 54 -7.65 8.01 -5.90
CA PHE A 54 -6.38 7.73 -5.24
C PHE A 54 -5.42 7.05 -6.23
N THR A 55 -4.13 7.38 -6.14
CA THR A 55 -3.07 6.82 -7.01
C THR A 55 -2.83 5.34 -6.78
N ASP A 56 -2.97 4.86 -5.53
CA ASP A 56 -2.55 3.51 -5.12
C ASP A 56 -3.66 2.68 -4.46
N PRO A 57 -4.80 2.47 -5.15
CA PRO A 57 -5.94 1.79 -4.56
C PRO A 57 -5.73 0.26 -4.51
N ILE A 58 -5.54 -0.32 -3.33
CA ILE A 58 -5.25 -1.77 -3.19
C ILE A 58 -6.47 -2.70 -3.40
N ALA A 59 -7.71 -2.19 -3.28
CA ALA A 59 -8.94 -2.98 -3.44
C ALA A 59 -9.59 -2.84 -4.83
N ASP A 60 -9.30 -1.74 -5.53
CA ASP A 60 -10.03 -1.37 -6.73
C ASP A 60 -9.68 -2.31 -7.89
N GLY A 61 -10.71 -2.78 -8.60
CA GLY A 61 -10.51 -3.50 -9.86
C GLY A 61 -10.04 -2.58 -10.99
N PRO A 62 -9.60 -3.15 -12.13
CA PRO A 62 -9.01 -2.39 -13.24
C PRO A 62 -9.90 -1.27 -13.78
N THR A 63 -11.22 -1.46 -13.78
CA THR A 63 -12.19 -0.45 -14.22
C THR A 63 -12.14 0.80 -13.35
N ILE A 64 -12.18 0.63 -12.02
CA ILE A 64 -12.19 1.77 -11.09
C ILE A 64 -10.80 2.43 -11.07
N GLN A 65 -9.72 1.66 -11.12
CA GLN A 65 -8.36 2.20 -11.25
C GLN A 65 -8.22 3.14 -12.45
N LYS A 66 -8.72 2.74 -13.63
CA LYS A 66 -8.71 3.60 -14.83
C LYS A 66 -9.50 4.90 -14.61
N SER A 67 -10.65 4.82 -13.94
CA SER A 67 -11.42 6.02 -13.62
C SER A 67 -10.72 6.93 -12.60
N ASN A 68 -10.00 6.37 -11.61
CA ASN A 68 -9.20 7.14 -10.66
C ASN A 68 -8.07 7.89 -11.37
N LEU A 69 -7.30 7.20 -12.22
CA LEU A 69 -6.24 7.83 -13.01
C LEU A 69 -6.79 8.97 -13.87
N LYS A 70 -7.93 8.73 -14.53
CA LYS A 70 -8.55 9.78 -15.34
C LYS A 70 -9.06 10.97 -14.52
N ALA A 71 -9.63 10.72 -13.34
CA ALA A 71 -10.02 11.77 -12.41
C ALA A 71 -8.82 12.58 -11.90
N LEU A 72 -7.70 11.94 -11.59
CA LEU A 72 -6.46 12.60 -11.19
C LEU A 72 -5.88 13.45 -12.34
N GLU A 73 -5.89 12.95 -13.58
CA GLU A 73 -5.53 13.73 -14.78
C GLU A 73 -6.42 14.98 -14.94
N ASN A 74 -7.69 14.88 -14.56
CA ASN A 74 -8.64 15.98 -14.57
C ASN A 74 -8.46 16.95 -13.38
N GLY A 75 -7.44 16.76 -12.54
CA GLY A 75 -7.10 17.64 -11.42
C GLY A 75 -8.06 17.54 -10.24
N VAL A 76 -8.75 16.41 -10.08
CA VAL A 76 -9.73 16.22 -8.99
C VAL A 76 -9.02 16.15 -7.64
N THR A 77 -9.50 16.98 -6.72
CA THR A 77 -9.10 17.02 -5.30
C THR A 77 -10.32 16.89 -4.41
N ILE A 78 -10.12 16.67 -3.10
CA ILE A 78 -11.21 16.72 -2.11
C ILE A 78 -11.96 18.05 -2.19
N THR A 79 -11.25 19.17 -2.34
CA THR A 79 -11.85 20.51 -2.45
C THR A 79 -12.74 20.62 -3.69
N SER A 80 -12.29 20.12 -4.86
CA SER A 80 -13.14 20.12 -6.05
C SER A 80 -14.34 19.18 -5.91
N MET A 81 -14.19 18.04 -5.21
CA MET A 81 -15.30 17.13 -4.93
C MET A 81 -16.36 17.79 -4.05
N LEU A 82 -15.95 18.50 -3.01
CA LEU A 82 -16.86 19.28 -2.16
C LEU A 82 -17.63 20.31 -2.99
N GLN A 83 -16.98 20.97 -3.95
CA GLN A 83 -17.64 21.89 -4.86
C GLN A 83 -18.63 21.17 -5.79
N MET A 84 -18.27 20.01 -6.37
CA MET A 84 -19.18 19.20 -7.19
C MET A 84 -20.45 18.80 -6.42
N VAL A 85 -20.32 18.45 -5.14
CA VAL A 85 -21.49 18.18 -4.28
C VAL A 85 -22.32 19.44 -4.08
N LYS A 86 -21.71 20.59 -3.76
CA LYS A 86 -22.42 21.88 -3.61
C LYS A 86 -23.20 22.23 -4.88
N ASP A 87 -22.57 22.07 -6.05
CA ASP A 87 -23.20 22.34 -7.35
C ASP A 87 -24.38 21.40 -7.61
N ALA A 88 -24.20 20.09 -7.39
CA ALA A 88 -25.28 19.11 -7.53
C ALA A 88 -26.44 19.40 -6.57
N ARG A 89 -26.16 19.81 -5.32
CA ARG A 89 -27.20 20.22 -4.35
C ARG A 89 -27.97 21.45 -4.81
N GLN A 90 -27.29 22.45 -5.37
CA GLN A 90 -27.92 23.65 -5.93
C GLN A 90 -28.84 23.31 -7.11
N GLN A 91 -28.43 22.34 -7.92
CA GLN A 91 -29.17 21.84 -9.08
C GLN A 91 -30.24 20.79 -8.74
N GLY A 92 -30.57 20.58 -7.46
CA GLY A 92 -31.71 19.74 -7.07
C GLY A 92 -31.37 18.32 -6.59
N LEU A 93 -30.10 17.98 -6.38
CA LEU A 93 -29.74 16.69 -5.78
C LEU A 93 -30.24 16.62 -4.34
N ARG A 94 -31.17 15.70 -4.06
CA ARG A 94 -31.80 15.48 -2.75
C ARG A 94 -31.40 14.18 -2.08
N ILE A 95 -30.89 13.18 -2.78
CA ILE A 95 -30.52 11.90 -2.16
C ILE A 95 -29.18 11.97 -1.40
N PRO A 96 -28.93 11.11 -0.39
CA PRO A 96 -27.67 11.08 0.32
C PRO A 96 -26.43 10.86 -0.57
N VAL A 97 -25.33 11.53 -0.22
CA VAL A 97 -24.00 11.38 -0.85
C VAL A 97 -22.99 10.95 0.20
N LEU A 98 -22.22 9.91 -0.07
CA LEU A 98 -21.11 9.42 0.74
C LEU A 98 -19.81 9.64 -0.02
N PHE A 99 -18.74 10.03 0.66
CA PHE A 99 -17.40 9.93 0.08
C PHE A 99 -16.87 8.52 0.29
N MET A 100 -16.42 7.87 -0.78
CA MET A 100 -15.84 6.53 -0.73
C MET A 100 -14.39 6.57 -1.21
N GLY A 101 -13.44 6.04 -0.44
CA GLY A 101 -12.04 6.03 -0.86
C GLY A 101 -11.09 5.45 0.18
N TYR A 102 -9.81 5.80 0.05
CA TYR A 102 -8.73 5.32 0.91
C TYR A 102 -8.39 6.36 1.98
N TYR A 103 -7.79 5.91 3.08
CA TYR A 103 -7.54 6.75 4.24
C TYR A 103 -6.43 7.79 4.00
N ASN A 104 -5.48 7.54 3.07
CA ASN A 104 -4.33 8.44 2.90
C ASN A 104 -4.72 9.89 2.51
N PRO A 105 -5.56 10.13 1.48
CA PRO A 105 -6.04 11.49 1.18
C PRO A 105 -6.82 12.14 2.35
N VAL A 106 -7.58 11.35 3.11
CA VAL A 106 -8.32 11.82 4.30
C VAL A 106 -7.35 12.26 5.41
N LEU A 107 -6.34 11.45 5.69
CA LEU A 107 -5.29 11.73 6.66
C LEU A 107 -4.50 12.99 6.28
N ARG A 108 -4.21 13.15 4.97
CA ARG A 108 -3.47 14.31 4.46
C ARG A 108 -4.28 15.61 4.51
N PHE A 109 -5.58 15.55 4.22
CA PHE A 109 -6.48 16.69 4.34
C PHE A 109 -6.69 17.13 5.80
N GLY A 110 -6.69 16.15 6.71
CA GLY A 110 -6.98 16.34 8.13
C GLY A 110 -8.46 16.04 8.41
N GLU A 111 -8.69 15.07 9.29
CA GLU A 111 -10.04 14.54 9.57
C GLU A 111 -11.01 15.62 10.04
N THR A 112 -10.62 16.44 11.02
CA THR A 112 -11.51 17.47 11.58
C THR A 112 -11.95 18.49 10.53
N ALA A 113 -11.02 18.95 9.70
CA ALA A 113 -11.32 19.89 8.62
C ALA A 113 -12.23 19.24 7.57
N LEU A 114 -11.91 18.00 7.17
CA LEU A 114 -12.71 17.25 6.19
C LEU A 114 -14.15 17.07 6.66
N LEU A 115 -14.36 16.64 7.91
CA LEU A 115 -15.70 16.42 8.46
C LEU A 115 -16.52 17.72 8.49
N ALA A 116 -15.91 18.85 8.85
CA ALA A 116 -16.58 20.14 8.86
C ALA A 116 -16.99 20.57 7.43
N GLU A 117 -16.07 20.50 6.48
CA GLU A 117 -16.33 20.89 5.08
C GLU A 117 -17.33 19.97 4.38
N CYS A 118 -17.25 18.66 4.62
CA CYS A 118 -18.23 17.69 4.11
C CYS A 118 -19.64 17.98 4.61
N ARG A 119 -19.79 18.32 5.90
CA ARG A 119 -21.09 18.71 6.47
C ARG A 119 -21.64 19.96 5.77
N GLU A 120 -20.81 20.98 5.57
CA GLU A 120 -21.20 22.22 4.90
C GLU A 120 -21.60 21.98 3.43
N ALA A 121 -20.87 21.13 2.72
CA ALA A 121 -21.17 20.78 1.33
C ALA A 121 -22.44 19.91 1.17
N GLY A 122 -22.96 19.31 2.24
CA GLY A 122 -24.12 18.41 2.18
C GLY A 122 -23.76 16.96 1.85
N VAL A 123 -22.52 16.54 2.15
CA VAL A 123 -22.10 15.14 2.22
C VAL A 123 -22.70 14.52 3.49
N ASN A 124 -23.04 13.24 3.45
CA ASN A 124 -23.77 12.55 4.52
C ASN A 124 -22.94 11.54 5.31
N GLY A 125 -21.73 11.22 4.84
CA GLY A 125 -20.85 10.26 5.49
C GLY A 125 -19.70 9.77 4.60
N PHE A 126 -19.04 8.72 5.08
CA PHE A 126 -17.85 8.13 4.48
C PHE A 126 -17.91 6.60 4.44
N ILE A 127 -17.26 6.04 3.44
CA ILE A 127 -16.79 4.66 3.37
C ILE A 127 -15.27 4.74 3.17
N ILE A 128 -14.48 4.34 4.16
CA ILE A 128 -13.02 4.31 4.04
C ILE A 128 -12.60 2.84 3.93
N VAL A 129 -12.12 2.46 2.75
CA VAL A 129 -11.96 1.04 2.35
C VAL A 129 -10.91 0.32 3.18
N ASP A 130 -9.88 1.03 3.62
CA ASP A 130 -8.67 0.51 4.22
C ASP A 130 -8.46 0.96 5.68
N LEU A 131 -9.48 1.56 6.33
CA LEU A 131 -9.35 2.00 7.73
C LEU A 131 -9.58 0.82 8.69
N PRO A 132 -8.58 0.42 9.51
CA PRO A 132 -8.74 -0.67 10.46
C PRO A 132 -9.80 -0.33 11.53
N PRO A 133 -10.62 -1.29 12.00
CA PRO A 133 -11.67 -1.10 12.99
C PRO A 133 -11.23 -0.35 14.24
N GLU A 134 -10.01 -0.60 14.70
CA GLU A 134 -9.42 0.03 15.88
C GLU A 134 -9.33 1.55 15.72
N GLU A 135 -9.03 2.04 14.51
CA GLU A 135 -9.07 3.47 14.19
C GLU A 135 -10.45 3.93 13.69
N ALA A 136 -11.20 3.04 13.06
CA ALA A 136 -12.53 3.33 12.59
C ALA A 136 -13.49 3.70 13.72
N VAL A 137 -13.35 3.13 14.93
CA VAL A 137 -14.12 3.54 16.11
C VAL A 137 -13.95 5.04 16.37
N ARG A 138 -12.70 5.51 16.42
CA ARG A 138 -12.36 6.92 16.66
C ARG A 138 -12.88 7.82 15.53
N PHE A 139 -12.63 7.44 14.28
CA PHE A 139 -13.09 8.22 13.13
C PHE A 139 -14.63 8.25 13.04
N ARG A 140 -15.30 7.13 13.36
CA ARG A 140 -16.76 7.04 13.46
C ARG A 140 -17.31 7.98 14.51
N ASP A 141 -16.72 8.02 15.70
CA ASP A 141 -17.17 8.91 16.77
C ASP A 141 -17.09 10.38 16.33
N GLN A 142 -16.00 10.77 15.67
CA GLN A 142 -15.86 12.09 15.06
C GLN A 142 -16.92 12.35 13.97
N CYS A 143 -17.20 11.36 13.11
CA CYS A 143 -18.26 11.47 12.10
C CYS A 143 -19.63 11.71 12.76
N ARG A 144 -19.95 10.93 13.81
CA ARG A 144 -21.20 11.06 14.56
C ARG A 144 -21.35 12.44 15.17
N ASP A 145 -20.30 12.96 15.80
CA ASP A 145 -20.31 14.30 16.41
C ASP A 145 -20.50 15.41 15.36
N ALA A 146 -20.00 15.19 14.13
CA ALA A 146 -20.25 16.06 12.99
C ALA A 146 -21.62 15.86 12.31
N GLY A 147 -22.43 14.89 12.76
CA GLY A 147 -23.72 14.53 12.14
C GLY A 147 -23.59 13.75 10.82
N LEU A 148 -22.40 13.22 10.53
CA LEU A 148 -22.05 12.40 9.38
C LEU A 148 -22.09 10.90 9.75
N SER A 149 -22.19 10.03 8.77
CA SER A 149 -22.12 8.57 8.99
C SER A 149 -20.74 8.03 8.64
N TYR A 150 -20.27 7.05 9.38
CA TYR A 150 -19.26 6.12 8.89
C TYR A 150 -19.96 4.80 8.56
N VAL A 151 -19.75 4.26 7.37
CA VAL A 151 -20.36 3.00 6.92
C VAL A 151 -19.30 1.91 6.97
N PRO A 152 -19.39 0.94 7.90
CA PRO A 152 -18.43 -0.15 7.99
C PRO A 152 -18.63 -1.15 6.85
N LEU A 153 -17.51 -1.73 6.41
CA LEU A 153 -17.49 -2.84 5.44
C LEU A 153 -17.35 -4.17 6.17
N ILE A 154 -18.13 -5.16 5.75
CA ILE A 154 -17.97 -6.57 6.16
C ILE A 154 -17.71 -7.41 4.91
N ALA A 155 -16.80 -8.37 5.01
CA ALA A 155 -16.49 -9.32 3.94
C ALA A 155 -16.83 -10.76 4.39
N PRO A 156 -16.90 -11.73 3.46
CA PRO A 156 -17.16 -13.13 3.82
C PRO A 156 -16.03 -13.71 4.70
N SER A 157 -14.82 -13.18 4.54
CA SER A 157 -13.67 -13.56 5.37
C SER A 157 -13.76 -13.01 6.79
N THR A 158 -14.50 -11.93 7.08
CA THR A 158 -14.50 -11.26 8.39
C THR A 158 -14.79 -12.24 9.54
N THR A 159 -13.84 -12.33 10.48
CA THR A 159 -13.97 -13.15 11.70
C THR A 159 -15.13 -12.68 12.58
N GLU A 160 -15.70 -13.57 13.39
CA GLU A 160 -16.88 -13.25 14.22
C GLU A 160 -16.65 -12.08 15.19
N ASP A 161 -15.52 -12.04 15.90
CA ASP A 161 -15.23 -10.95 16.86
C ASP A 161 -15.08 -9.60 16.16
N ARG A 162 -14.41 -9.60 15.00
CA ARG A 162 -14.30 -8.39 14.17
C ARG A 162 -15.65 -7.96 13.60
N MET A 163 -16.50 -8.91 13.22
CA MET A 163 -17.87 -8.65 12.76
C MET A 163 -18.71 -8.00 13.87
N LYS A 164 -18.60 -8.47 15.12
CA LYS A 164 -19.26 -7.84 16.28
C LYS A 164 -18.84 -6.38 16.43
N THR A 165 -17.54 -6.09 16.33
CA THR A 165 -17.03 -4.71 16.37
C THR A 165 -17.58 -3.85 15.24
N LEU A 166 -17.51 -4.34 13.99
CA LEU A 166 -17.99 -3.63 12.80
C LEU A 166 -19.51 -3.36 12.86
N CYS A 167 -20.30 -4.35 13.27
CA CYS A 167 -21.73 -4.20 13.50
C CYS A 167 -22.01 -3.18 14.62
N GLY A 168 -21.23 -3.19 15.70
CA GLY A 168 -21.39 -2.27 16.83
C GLY A 168 -21.07 -0.80 16.51
N ILE A 169 -20.32 -0.54 15.43
CA ILE A 169 -20.04 0.84 14.96
C ILE A 169 -20.96 1.30 13.81
N ALA A 170 -21.86 0.45 13.31
CA ALA A 170 -22.72 0.75 12.17
C ALA A 170 -23.92 1.62 12.57
N ASP A 171 -23.83 2.93 12.38
CA ASP A 171 -24.90 3.86 12.79
C ASP A 171 -26.07 3.96 11.79
N THR A 172 -25.87 3.59 10.51
CA THR A 172 -26.87 3.81 9.44
C THR A 172 -27.16 2.58 8.59
N TRP A 173 -26.13 2.00 7.97
CA TRP A 173 -26.20 0.77 7.21
C TRP A 173 -24.82 0.11 7.16
N ILE A 174 -24.78 -1.15 6.76
CA ILE A 174 -23.56 -1.95 6.60
C ILE A 174 -23.35 -2.25 5.12
N TYR A 175 -22.13 -2.00 4.64
CA TYR A 175 -21.72 -2.46 3.31
C TYR A 175 -21.24 -3.91 3.43
N LEU A 176 -21.98 -4.85 2.84
CA LEU A 176 -21.53 -6.24 2.74
C LEU A 176 -20.91 -6.52 1.37
N VAL A 177 -19.64 -6.90 1.34
CA VAL A 177 -18.95 -7.34 0.12
C VAL A 177 -19.33 -8.80 -0.13
N SER A 178 -20.00 -9.11 -1.25
CA SER A 178 -20.55 -10.48 -1.48
C SER A 178 -19.54 -11.52 -1.97
N ARG A 179 -18.32 -11.11 -2.37
CA ARG A 179 -17.29 -12.00 -2.90
C ARG A 179 -15.91 -11.71 -2.34
N MET A 180 -15.09 -12.76 -2.29
CA MET A 180 -13.65 -12.64 -2.17
C MET A 180 -13.09 -12.22 -3.54
N GLY A 181 -12.51 -11.02 -3.65
CA GLY A 181 -11.90 -10.53 -4.89
C GLY A 181 -11.90 -9.00 -5.04
N VAL A 182 -11.46 -8.50 -6.21
CA VAL A 182 -11.49 -7.08 -6.61
C VAL A 182 -12.71 -6.75 -7.48
N THR A 183 -13.19 -5.51 -7.44
CA THR A 183 -14.43 -5.10 -8.12
C THR A 183 -14.41 -5.42 -9.64
N GLY A 184 -15.45 -6.13 -10.13
CA GLY A 184 -15.60 -6.46 -11.56
C GLY A 184 -15.19 -7.88 -11.99
N ALA A 185 -14.78 -8.77 -11.07
CA ALA A 185 -14.52 -10.17 -11.40
C ALA A 185 -15.82 -10.93 -11.79
N THR A 186 -15.80 -11.64 -12.93
CA THR A 186 -16.92 -12.47 -13.43
C THR A 186 -17.11 -13.73 -12.58
N GLY A 187 -18.35 -14.07 -12.24
CA GLY A 187 -18.69 -15.24 -11.41
C GLY A 187 -20.14 -15.25 -10.94
N THR A 188 -20.61 -16.35 -10.34
CA THR A 188 -21.97 -16.56 -9.78
C THR A 188 -22.12 -15.99 -8.37
N LEU A 189 -23.36 -15.67 -7.95
CA LEU A 189 -23.69 -15.24 -6.57
C LEU A 189 -23.17 -16.26 -5.54
N ASN A 190 -22.65 -15.77 -4.41
CA ASN A 190 -22.14 -16.63 -3.35
C ASN A 190 -23.31 -17.39 -2.69
N ASN A 191 -23.31 -18.73 -2.75
CA ASN A 191 -24.33 -19.58 -2.14
C ASN A 191 -24.44 -19.41 -0.61
N GLN A 192 -23.41 -18.84 0.04
CA GLN A 192 -23.39 -18.55 1.49
C GLN A 192 -23.91 -17.15 1.85
N LEU A 193 -24.31 -16.32 0.86
CA LEU A 193 -24.78 -14.96 1.11
C LEU A 193 -25.97 -14.91 2.10
N PRO A 194 -27.00 -15.79 2.02
CA PRO A 194 -28.11 -15.76 2.99
C PRO A 194 -27.68 -15.98 4.44
N ASP A 195 -26.75 -16.90 4.67
CA ASP A 195 -26.24 -17.21 6.01
C ASP A 195 -25.40 -16.04 6.56
N LEU A 196 -24.55 -15.44 5.71
CA LEU A 196 -23.77 -14.26 6.08
C LEU A 196 -24.67 -13.06 6.40
N MET A 197 -25.69 -12.82 5.56
CA MET A 197 -26.69 -11.78 5.79
C MET A 197 -27.41 -11.96 7.12
N LYS A 198 -27.85 -13.19 7.42
CA LYS A 198 -28.51 -13.50 8.70
C LYS A 198 -27.58 -13.20 9.88
N ARG A 199 -26.33 -13.67 9.83
CA ARG A 199 -25.34 -13.40 10.88
C ARG A 199 -25.10 -11.91 11.10
N VAL A 200 -24.94 -11.14 10.03
CA VAL A 200 -24.74 -9.68 10.11
C VAL A 200 -25.96 -9.00 10.72
N LYS A 201 -27.18 -9.35 10.30
CA LYS A 201 -28.42 -8.80 10.86
C LYS A 201 -28.62 -9.13 12.33
N ASP A 202 -28.31 -10.37 12.73
CA ASP A 202 -28.40 -10.81 14.13
C ASP A 202 -27.42 -10.01 15.01
N LEU A 203 -26.18 -9.83 14.55
CA LEU A 203 -25.14 -9.09 15.29
C LEU A 203 -25.35 -7.57 15.28
N SER A 204 -25.94 -7.01 14.23
CA SER A 204 -26.17 -5.56 14.11
C SER A 204 -27.48 -5.10 14.75
N GLY A 205 -28.34 -6.01 15.21
CA GLY A 205 -29.66 -5.66 15.72
C GLY A 205 -30.60 -5.17 14.62
N GLY A 206 -30.43 -5.68 13.39
CA GLY A 206 -31.29 -5.35 12.25
C GLY A 206 -30.95 -4.05 11.52
N VAL A 207 -29.74 -3.52 11.68
CA VAL A 207 -29.24 -2.41 10.84
C VAL A 207 -29.32 -2.82 9.36
N PRO A 208 -29.82 -1.95 8.45
CA PRO A 208 -29.92 -2.26 7.03
C PRO A 208 -28.58 -2.68 6.43
N VAL A 209 -28.60 -3.66 5.55
CA VAL A 209 -27.41 -4.17 4.86
C VAL A 209 -27.59 -4.02 3.36
N ALA A 210 -26.68 -3.31 2.71
CA ALA A 210 -26.60 -3.26 1.25
C ALA A 210 -25.41 -4.08 0.78
N VAL A 211 -25.65 -4.90 -0.25
CA VAL A 211 -24.67 -5.85 -0.76
C VAL A 211 -24.04 -5.32 -2.03
N GLY A 212 -22.72 -5.23 -2.04
CA GLY A 212 -21.95 -4.88 -3.22
C GLY A 212 -21.28 -6.09 -3.88
N PHE A 213 -20.76 -5.85 -5.09
CA PHE A 213 -19.89 -6.73 -5.89
C PHE A 213 -20.62 -7.61 -6.93
N GLY A 214 -20.19 -7.50 -8.20
CA GLY A 214 -20.66 -8.37 -9.30
C GLY A 214 -22.06 -8.07 -9.84
N ILE A 215 -22.67 -6.95 -9.43
CA ILE A 215 -24.01 -6.53 -9.85
C ILE A 215 -23.87 -5.61 -11.08
N SER A 216 -24.43 -6.03 -12.21
CA SER A 216 -24.39 -5.28 -13.47
C SER A 216 -25.74 -5.25 -14.19
N THR A 217 -26.64 -6.18 -13.90
CA THR A 217 -27.95 -6.31 -14.53
C THR A 217 -29.07 -6.20 -13.50
N ARG A 218 -30.30 -5.93 -13.98
CA ARG A 218 -31.50 -5.96 -13.15
C ARG A 218 -31.72 -7.32 -12.49
N GLU A 219 -31.43 -8.41 -13.20
CA GLU A 219 -31.55 -9.76 -12.66
C GLU A 219 -30.60 -9.97 -11.48
N HIS A 220 -29.34 -9.53 -11.58
CA HIS A 220 -28.40 -9.58 -10.46
C HIS A 220 -28.91 -8.73 -9.27
N PHE A 221 -29.40 -7.52 -9.54
CA PHE A 221 -29.96 -6.63 -8.51
C PHE A 221 -31.11 -7.30 -7.77
N LEU A 222 -32.09 -7.87 -8.49
CA LEU A 222 -33.23 -8.58 -7.88
C LEU A 222 -32.79 -9.85 -7.15
N GLY A 223 -31.81 -10.59 -7.68
CA GLY A 223 -31.27 -11.78 -7.04
C GLY A 223 -30.63 -11.47 -5.69
N VAL A 224 -29.78 -10.45 -5.63
CA VAL A 224 -29.12 -9.98 -4.39
C VAL A 224 -30.13 -9.42 -3.39
N THR A 225 -31.05 -8.58 -3.87
CA THR A 225 -32.02 -7.88 -3.01
C THR A 225 -33.18 -8.76 -2.54
N SER A 226 -33.25 -10.01 -2.99
CA SER A 226 -34.15 -11.01 -2.40
C SER A 226 -33.82 -11.33 -0.93
N VAL A 227 -32.57 -11.10 -0.51
CA VAL A 227 -32.09 -11.35 0.86
C VAL A 227 -31.47 -10.13 1.55
N ALA A 228 -31.19 -9.06 0.79
CA ALA A 228 -30.56 -7.83 1.27
C ALA A 228 -31.50 -6.62 1.22
N ASP A 229 -31.25 -5.62 2.08
CA ASP A 229 -32.06 -4.39 2.15
C ASP A 229 -31.73 -3.41 1.02
N GLY A 230 -30.59 -3.59 0.36
CA GLY A 230 -30.19 -2.86 -0.83
C GLY A 230 -29.04 -3.53 -1.58
N ALA A 231 -28.67 -2.93 -2.71
CA ALA A 231 -27.55 -3.37 -3.53
C ALA A 231 -26.69 -2.20 -3.98
N VAL A 232 -25.38 -2.42 -4.06
CA VAL A 232 -24.39 -1.44 -4.49
C VAL A 232 -23.88 -1.77 -5.90
N ILE A 233 -23.96 -0.80 -6.81
CA ILE A 233 -23.46 -0.92 -8.20
C ILE A 233 -22.42 0.16 -8.45
N GLY A 234 -21.19 -0.25 -8.76
CA GLY A 234 -20.08 0.67 -9.04
C GLY A 234 -19.40 0.44 -10.38
N SER A 235 -18.62 -0.65 -10.53
CA SER A 235 -17.82 -0.88 -11.74
C SER A 235 -18.64 -0.85 -13.04
N GLU A 236 -19.90 -1.31 -13.01
CA GLU A 236 -20.75 -1.25 -14.19
C GLU A 236 -21.16 0.18 -14.56
N ILE A 237 -21.42 1.06 -13.59
CA ILE A 237 -21.68 2.48 -13.86
C ILE A 237 -20.46 3.13 -14.51
N ILE A 238 -19.25 2.82 -14.04
CA ILE A 238 -18.02 3.29 -14.67
C ILE A 238 -17.88 2.76 -16.11
N ASN A 239 -18.22 1.49 -16.37
CA ASN A 239 -18.22 0.94 -17.73
C ASN A 239 -19.24 1.65 -18.64
N GLN A 240 -20.44 1.92 -18.13
CA GLN A 240 -21.48 2.64 -18.88
C GLN A 240 -21.01 4.06 -19.23
N LEU A 241 -20.39 4.78 -18.29
CA LEU A 241 -19.80 6.10 -18.53
C LEU A 241 -18.65 6.06 -19.54
N ALA A 242 -17.77 5.05 -19.43
CA ALA A 242 -16.63 4.91 -20.34
C ALA A 242 -17.05 4.63 -21.79
N ASN A 243 -18.21 3.99 -21.99
CA ASN A 243 -18.76 3.64 -23.30
C ASN A 243 -19.80 4.65 -23.81
N ALA A 244 -20.21 5.62 -22.98
CA ALA A 244 -21.18 6.63 -23.38
C ALA A 244 -20.58 7.58 -24.43
N PRO A 245 -21.36 8.01 -25.44
CA PRO A 245 -20.95 9.11 -26.30
C PRO A 245 -20.62 10.37 -25.49
N ALA A 246 -19.66 11.17 -25.96
CA ALA A 246 -19.26 12.40 -25.26
C ALA A 246 -20.47 13.31 -24.97
N GLY A 247 -20.58 13.79 -23.74
CA GLY A 247 -21.71 14.60 -23.26
C GLY A 247 -23.03 13.84 -23.05
N GLN A 248 -23.08 12.52 -23.30
CA GLN A 248 -24.28 11.71 -23.06
C GLN A 248 -24.20 10.86 -21.78
N GLY A 249 -23.09 10.94 -21.03
CA GLY A 249 -22.85 10.13 -19.83
C GLY A 249 -24.00 10.19 -18.81
N ALA A 250 -24.47 11.40 -18.48
CA ALA A 250 -25.60 11.57 -17.56
C ALA A 250 -26.87 10.86 -18.07
N ARG A 251 -27.22 11.01 -19.35
CA ARG A 251 -28.39 10.33 -19.92
C ARG A 251 -28.25 8.80 -19.87
N THR A 252 -27.09 8.27 -20.24
CA THR A 252 -26.80 6.84 -20.19
C THR A 252 -26.94 6.29 -18.77
N ILE A 253 -26.45 7.02 -17.76
CA ILE A 253 -26.57 6.61 -16.36
C ILE A 253 -27.99 6.68 -15.83
N GLU A 254 -28.77 7.70 -16.23
CA GLU A 254 -30.19 7.77 -15.88
C GLU A 254 -30.96 6.56 -16.45
N GLU A 255 -30.74 6.25 -17.73
CA GLU A 255 -31.38 5.11 -18.41
C GLU A 255 -30.98 3.77 -17.78
N TYR A 256 -29.68 3.58 -17.48
CA TYR A 256 -29.18 2.39 -16.82
C TYR A 256 -29.76 2.21 -15.41
N CYS A 257 -29.73 3.25 -14.57
CA CYS A 257 -30.29 3.18 -13.23
C CYS A 257 -31.81 2.93 -13.27
N ALA A 258 -32.53 3.57 -14.19
CA ALA A 258 -33.96 3.34 -14.38
C ALA A 258 -34.27 1.91 -14.81
N GLN A 259 -33.40 1.27 -15.61
CA GLN A 259 -33.52 -0.15 -15.96
C GLN A 259 -33.30 -1.06 -14.75
N ILE A 260 -32.27 -0.79 -13.94
CA ILE A 260 -31.98 -1.55 -12.72
C ILE A 260 -33.14 -1.46 -11.74
N THR A 261 -33.64 -0.26 -11.46
CA THR A 261 -34.67 -0.03 -10.45
C THR A 261 -36.08 -0.32 -10.98
N GLY A 262 -36.31 -0.11 -12.28
CA GLY A 262 -37.63 -0.21 -12.92
C GLY A 262 -38.51 1.00 -12.64
N ARG A 263 -37.91 2.12 -12.20
CA ARG A 263 -38.60 3.37 -11.87
C ARG A 263 -37.83 4.57 -12.43
N ARG A 264 -38.54 5.69 -12.57
CA ARG A 264 -37.95 7.01 -12.83
C ARG A 264 -38.47 7.99 -11.79
N VAL A 265 -37.59 8.83 -11.30
CA VAL A 265 -37.93 9.93 -10.39
C VAL A 265 -38.06 11.19 -11.25
N PRO A 266 -39.22 11.86 -11.29
CA PRO A 266 -39.40 13.07 -12.08
C PRO A 266 -38.37 14.14 -11.68
N ARG A 267 -37.71 14.70 -12.69
CA ARG A 267 -36.96 15.95 -12.55
C ARG A 267 -37.94 17.08 -12.24
N THR A 268 -37.75 17.77 -11.13
CA THR A 268 -38.49 19.00 -10.85
C THR A 268 -38.01 20.11 -11.80
N ALA A 269 -38.83 21.14 -12.08
CA ALA A 269 -38.51 22.20 -13.04
C ALA A 269 -37.24 23.04 -12.71
N ALA A 270 -36.55 22.74 -11.61
CA ALA A 270 -35.24 23.26 -11.24
C ALA A 270 -34.06 22.44 -11.81
N ASP A 271 -34.33 21.31 -12.50
CA ASP A 271 -33.36 20.28 -12.88
C ASP A 271 -33.06 20.23 -14.41
N GLU A 272 -33.40 21.29 -15.17
CA GLU A 272 -33.01 21.40 -16.59
C GLU A 272 -31.55 21.88 -16.71
N PRO A 273 -30.71 21.23 -17.55
CA PRO A 273 -29.37 21.70 -17.80
C PRO A 273 -29.43 23.07 -18.48
N SER A 274 -28.81 24.08 -17.86
CA SER A 274 -28.64 25.40 -18.46
C SER A 274 -27.91 25.23 -19.80
N SER A 275 -28.58 25.56 -20.90
CA SER A 275 -28.06 25.49 -22.27
C SER A 275 -26.99 26.56 -22.58
N SER A 276 -26.42 27.22 -21.57
CA SER A 276 -25.26 28.08 -21.71
C SER A 276 -24.05 27.49 -20.99
N LEU A 277 -23.37 26.54 -21.63
CA LEU A 277 -21.95 26.30 -21.35
C LEU A 277 -21.16 27.53 -21.82
N SER A 278 -21.08 28.54 -20.97
CA SER A 278 -20.00 29.51 -21.02
C SER A 278 -18.71 28.75 -20.72
N THR A 279 -17.79 28.72 -21.68
CA THR A 279 -16.39 28.33 -21.51
C THR A 279 -15.68 29.32 -20.57
N ALA A 280 -16.08 29.33 -19.30
CA ALA A 280 -15.25 29.87 -18.25
C ALA A 280 -14.25 28.77 -17.89
N ALA A 281 -13.01 28.96 -18.30
CA ALA A 281 -11.89 28.20 -17.77
C ALA A 281 -12.05 28.09 -16.25
N VAL A 282 -11.88 26.88 -15.71
CA VAL A 282 -11.70 26.67 -14.27
C VAL A 282 -10.47 27.48 -13.88
N SER A 283 -10.67 28.76 -13.55
CA SER A 283 -9.59 29.59 -13.04
C SER A 283 -9.23 28.96 -11.71
N ALA A 284 -7.98 28.53 -11.57
CA ALA A 284 -7.41 28.11 -10.31
C ALA A 284 -7.86 29.09 -9.22
N SER A 285 -8.81 28.65 -8.39
CA SER A 285 -9.15 29.38 -7.18
C SER A 285 -7.84 29.44 -6.40
N LYS A 286 -7.45 30.65 -5.98
CA LYS A 286 -6.32 30.80 -5.05
C LYS A 286 -6.65 29.98 -3.81
N GLU A 287 -6.07 28.79 -3.73
CA GLU A 287 -6.07 27.96 -2.53
C GLU A 287 -5.59 28.88 -1.39
N LYS A 288 -6.44 29.12 -0.40
CA LYS A 288 -5.94 29.60 0.88
C LYS A 288 -5.07 28.47 1.42
N GLU A 289 -3.79 28.76 1.65
CA GLU A 289 -2.89 27.84 2.31
C GLU A 289 -3.59 27.30 3.57
N PRO A 290 -3.69 25.97 3.75
CA PRO A 290 -4.10 25.43 5.03
C PRO A 290 -3.02 25.87 6.02
N THR A 291 -3.40 26.77 6.92
CA THR A 291 -2.56 27.17 8.05
C THR A 291 -2.03 25.92 8.71
N GLN A 292 -0.69 25.81 8.80
CA GLN A 292 -0.03 24.75 9.56
C GLN A 292 -0.63 24.71 10.96
N SER A 293 -1.52 23.74 11.19
CA SER A 293 -2.01 23.47 12.53
C SER A 293 -0.89 22.73 13.26
N PRO A 294 -0.58 23.09 14.52
CA PRO A 294 0.47 22.42 15.28
C PRO A 294 0.11 20.93 15.45
N ALA A 295 1.16 20.11 15.55
CA ALA A 295 1.15 18.68 15.81
C ALA A 295 -0.19 18.14 16.35
N ALA A 296 -0.82 17.25 15.57
CA ALA A 296 -1.98 16.50 16.02
C ALA A 296 -1.67 15.83 17.37
N ASN A 297 -2.37 16.27 18.41
CA ASN A 297 -2.24 15.75 19.77
C ASN A 297 -2.37 14.21 19.77
N GLU A 298 -1.39 13.57 20.42
CA GLU A 298 -1.44 12.18 20.85
C GLU A 298 -2.63 11.96 21.80
N VAL A 299 -3.53 11.02 21.50
CA VAL A 299 -4.54 10.56 22.48
C VAL A 299 -4.96 9.10 22.25
N GLY A 300 -4.63 8.22 23.22
CA GLY A 300 -5.33 6.98 23.59
C GLY A 300 -4.98 5.68 22.82
N PRO A 301 -4.90 4.50 23.48
CA PRO A 301 -4.30 3.32 22.88
C PRO A 301 -5.25 2.71 21.86
N ALA A 302 -5.03 3.01 20.57
CA ALA A 302 -5.26 2.01 19.55
C ALA A 302 -4.47 0.75 19.94
N SER A 303 -5.02 -0.43 19.67
CA SER A 303 -4.32 -1.70 19.90
C SER A 303 -2.83 -1.58 19.54
N GLU A 304 -1.93 -1.81 20.50
CA GLU A 304 -0.47 -1.81 20.26
C GLU A 304 -0.05 -2.92 19.29
N ARG A 305 -0.96 -3.87 19.00
CA ARG A 305 -0.72 -4.99 18.09
C ARG A 305 -0.35 -4.47 16.71
N GLY A 306 0.88 -4.80 16.29
CA GLY A 306 1.39 -4.44 14.97
C GLY A 306 1.74 -2.96 14.81
N ARG A 307 1.94 -2.23 15.90
CA ARG A 307 2.35 -0.81 15.90
C ARG A 307 3.79 -0.63 16.38
N PHE A 308 4.46 0.37 15.80
CA PHE A 308 5.77 0.88 16.22
C PHE A 308 5.62 2.38 16.49
N GLY A 309 5.30 2.73 17.74
CA GLY A 309 4.74 4.06 18.03
C GLY A 309 3.45 4.29 17.23
N LYS A 310 3.39 5.38 16.46
CA LYS A 310 2.23 5.69 15.59
C LYS A 310 2.22 4.97 14.24
N PHE A 311 3.29 4.27 13.88
CA PHE A 311 3.45 3.59 12.59
C PHE A 311 3.02 2.12 12.66
N GLY A 312 2.80 1.47 11.52
CA GLY A 312 2.36 0.08 11.44
C GLY A 312 0.86 -0.04 11.16
N GLY A 313 0.22 -1.06 11.74
CA GLY A 313 -1.21 -1.34 11.58
C GLY A 313 -1.56 -2.21 10.37
N GLN A 314 -2.86 -2.35 10.12
CA GLN A 314 -3.43 -3.13 9.02
C GLN A 314 -4.41 -2.27 8.22
N TYR A 315 -3.87 -1.32 7.45
CA TYR A 315 -4.67 -0.43 6.60
C TYR A 315 -5.05 -1.11 5.29
N VAL A 316 -5.88 -2.14 5.40
CA VAL A 316 -6.23 -3.04 4.29
C VAL A 316 -7.72 -3.18 4.12
N PRO A 317 -8.20 -3.57 2.92
CA PRO A 317 -9.58 -3.93 2.71
C PRO A 317 -9.97 -5.08 3.63
N GLU A 318 -11.19 -5.05 4.12
CA GLU A 318 -11.69 -6.04 5.08
C GLU A 318 -11.55 -7.49 4.57
N ALA A 319 -11.54 -7.70 3.24
CA ALA A 319 -11.31 -9.02 2.64
C ALA A 319 -9.95 -9.65 3.03
N LEU A 320 -8.91 -8.87 3.32
CA LEU A 320 -7.56 -9.33 3.66
C LEU A 320 -7.34 -9.65 5.15
N THR A 321 -8.28 -9.33 6.02
CA THR A 321 -8.01 -9.37 7.47
C THR A 321 -7.79 -10.79 7.97
N THR A 322 -8.54 -11.75 7.43
CA THR A 322 -8.46 -13.15 7.86
C THR A 322 -7.17 -13.84 7.45
N CYS A 323 -6.65 -13.59 6.25
CA CYS A 323 -5.38 -14.16 5.87
C CYS A 323 -4.21 -13.54 6.64
N LEU A 324 -4.30 -12.26 7.00
CA LEU A 324 -3.31 -11.63 7.88
C LEU A 324 -3.37 -12.21 9.29
N ASN A 325 -4.56 -12.51 9.81
CA ASN A 325 -4.72 -13.17 11.11
C ASN A 325 -4.21 -14.62 11.09
N GLU A 326 -4.49 -15.38 10.03
CA GLU A 326 -3.95 -16.74 9.82
C GLU A 326 -2.41 -16.70 9.75
N LEU A 327 -1.86 -15.77 8.97
CA LEU A 327 -0.43 -15.55 8.84
C LEU A 327 0.21 -15.19 10.18
N GLU A 328 -0.41 -14.29 10.94
CA GLU A 328 0.09 -13.89 12.24
C GLU A 328 0.08 -15.07 13.22
N ALA A 329 -1.02 -15.81 13.31
CA ALA A 329 -1.11 -16.99 14.17
C ALA A 329 -0.07 -18.05 13.78
N GLY A 330 0.08 -18.33 12.48
CA GLY A 330 1.09 -19.26 11.97
C GLY A 330 2.53 -18.79 12.26
N PHE A 331 2.78 -17.49 12.17
CA PHE A 331 4.07 -16.91 12.52
C PHE A 331 4.36 -17.00 14.02
N GLN A 332 3.41 -16.65 14.89
CA GLN A 332 3.60 -16.78 16.34
C GLN A 332 3.85 -18.23 16.75
N ALA A 333 3.08 -19.17 16.20
CA ALA A 333 3.31 -20.61 16.43
C ALA A 333 4.69 -21.07 15.95
N ALA A 334 5.22 -20.50 14.86
CA ALA A 334 6.57 -20.79 14.38
C ALA A 334 7.67 -20.17 15.26
N LEU A 335 7.44 -18.99 15.84
CA LEU A 335 8.38 -18.35 16.76
C LEU A 335 8.61 -19.18 18.02
N ASP A 336 7.52 -19.69 18.60
CA ASP A 336 7.51 -20.43 19.86
C ASP A 336 7.95 -21.89 19.71
N ASP A 337 8.09 -22.39 18.47
CA ASP A 337 8.46 -23.78 18.18
C ASP A 337 9.97 -23.94 17.91
N PRO A 338 10.74 -24.60 18.80
CA PRO A 338 12.15 -24.86 18.57
C PRO A 338 12.44 -25.65 17.30
N ALA A 339 11.54 -26.55 16.88
CA ALA A 339 11.71 -27.37 15.67
C ALA A 339 11.65 -26.50 14.40
N PHE A 340 10.90 -25.40 14.41
CA PHE A 340 10.92 -24.44 13.30
C PHE A 340 12.31 -23.82 13.13
N TRP A 341 12.92 -23.38 14.22
CA TRP A 341 14.23 -22.77 14.20
C TRP A 341 15.33 -23.77 13.88
N GLU A 342 15.19 -25.02 14.32
CA GLU A 342 16.07 -26.11 13.90
C GLU A 342 15.98 -26.32 12.38
N GLU A 343 14.77 -26.41 11.81
CA GLU A 343 14.57 -26.53 10.36
C GLU A 343 15.14 -25.30 9.62
N TYR A 344 14.82 -24.08 10.04
CA TYR A 344 15.33 -22.85 9.41
C TYR A 344 16.86 -22.78 9.44
N ARG A 345 17.48 -23.10 10.57
CA ARG A 345 18.95 -23.09 10.72
C ARG A 345 19.63 -24.24 10.00
N SER A 346 18.94 -25.37 9.78
CA SER A 346 19.47 -26.47 8.98
C SER A 346 19.78 -26.06 7.53
N TYR A 347 19.14 -25.00 7.03
CA TYR A 347 19.39 -24.43 5.70
C TYR A 347 20.48 -23.35 5.68
N TYR A 348 21.15 -23.05 6.80
CA TYR A 348 22.25 -22.08 6.80
C TYR A 348 23.37 -22.42 5.80
N PRO A 349 23.82 -23.69 5.68
CA PRO A 349 24.77 -24.07 4.63
C PRO A 349 24.24 -23.82 3.21
N TYR A 350 22.94 -24.00 2.98
CA TYR A 350 22.30 -23.72 1.69
C TYR A 350 22.22 -22.21 1.40
N MET A 351 21.96 -21.38 2.41
CA MET A 351 21.94 -19.92 2.29
C MET A 351 23.33 -19.28 2.25
N GLY A 352 24.37 -19.99 2.70
CA GLY A 352 25.72 -19.46 2.86
C GLY A 352 25.94 -18.71 4.19
N ARG A 353 25.29 -19.16 5.27
CA ARG A 353 25.39 -18.53 6.60
C ARG A 353 26.32 -19.30 7.57
N PRO A 354 26.99 -18.60 8.52
CA PRO A 354 26.98 -17.14 8.69
C PRO A 354 27.69 -16.43 7.53
N SER A 355 27.20 -15.26 7.14
CA SER A 355 27.87 -14.46 6.11
C SER A 355 29.13 -13.82 6.70
N THR A 356 30.18 -13.64 5.91
CA THR A 356 31.47 -13.18 6.44
C THR A 356 31.44 -11.71 6.85
N LEU A 357 32.27 -11.36 7.84
CA LEU A 357 32.57 -10.00 8.26
C LEU A 357 34.09 -9.81 8.11
N HIS A 358 34.52 -8.75 7.45
CA HIS A 358 35.95 -8.44 7.36
C HIS A 358 36.18 -6.93 7.21
N ARG A 359 37.38 -6.49 7.56
CA ARG A 359 37.81 -5.10 7.40
C ARG A 359 38.17 -4.80 5.94
N ALA A 360 37.61 -3.72 5.39
CA ALA A 360 37.96 -3.18 4.08
C ALA A 360 39.12 -2.18 4.22
N THR A 361 40.34 -2.69 4.13
CA THR A 361 41.56 -1.91 4.45
C THR A 361 41.75 -0.72 3.52
N ARG A 362 41.61 -0.91 2.20
CA ARG A 362 41.86 0.15 1.21
C ARG A 362 40.73 1.17 1.19
N LEU A 363 39.49 0.74 1.42
CA LEU A 363 38.35 1.62 1.60
C LEU A 363 38.50 2.46 2.86
N THR A 364 38.96 1.87 3.97
CA THR A 364 39.28 2.58 5.23
C THR A 364 40.35 3.65 5.01
N GLU A 365 41.45 3.29 4.33
CA GLU A 365 42.54 4.23 4.00
C GLU A 365 42.04 5.38 3.14
N SER A 366 41.21 5.10 2.13
CA SER A 366 40.60 6.11 1.25
C SER A 366 39.60 7.00 1.98
N ALA A 367 38.88 6.47 2.98
CA ALA A 367 37.97 7.26 3.79
C ALA A 367 38.73 8.26 4.68
N GLY A 368 39.92 7.88 5.17
CA GLY A 368 40.70 8.70 6.10
C GLY A 368 40.07 8.83 7.49
N GLY A 369 39.28 7.84 7.90
CA GLY A 369 38.45 7.90 9.12
C GLY A 369 38.37 6.56 9.87
N ALA A 370 37.19 6.22 10.37
CA ALA A 370 36.91 4.98 11.09
C ALA A 370 37.25 3.72 10.25
N ASN A 371 37.55 2.62 10.94
CA ASN A 371 37.73 1.31 10.30
C ASN A 371 36.41 0.82 9.71
N ILE A 372 36.37 0.59 8.41
CA ILE A 372 35.18 0.11 7.71
C ILE A 372 35.18 -1.42 7.66
N TRP A 373 34.13 -2.02 8.19
CA TRP A 373 33.88 -3.46 8.19
C TRP A 373 32.73 -3.80 7.23
N LEU A 374 32.87 -4.82 6.40
CA LEU A 374 31.85 -5.24 5.43
C LEU A 374 31.14 -6.49 5.94
N LYS A 375 29.83 -6.39 6.21
CA LYS A 375 28.96 -7.55 6.44
C LYS A 375 28.46 -8.07 5.08
N ARG A 376 28.94 -9.26 4.67
CA ARG A 376 28.91 -9.75 3.28
C ARG A 376 27.66 -10.54 2.90
N GLU A 377 26.50 -9.90 2.96
CA GLU A 377 25.24 -10.51 2.49
C GLU A 377 25.18 -10.70 0.95
N ASP A 378 26.09 -10.07 0.21
CA ASP A 378 26.33 -10.28 -1.22
C ASP A 378 26.80 -11.70 -1.56
N LEU A 379 27.41 -12.40 -0.59
CA LEU A 379 27.89 -13.77 -0.75
C LEU A 379 26.84 -14.85 -0.45
N ASN A 380 25.67 -14.46 0.07
CA ASN A 380 24.60 -15.41 0.31
C ASN A 380 24.17 -16.08 -1.00
N HIS A 381 23.60 -17.28 -0.88
CA HIS A 381 22.93 -17.92 -2.01
C HIS A 381 21.89 -16.97 -2.62
N THR A 382 21.77 -17.00 -3.95
CA THR A 382 21.04 -16.03 -4.80
C THR A 382 21.71 -14.65 -4.98
N GLY A 383 22.59 -14.24 -4.05
CA GLY A 383 23.42 -13.03 -4.16
C GLY A 383 22.95 -11.82 -3.34
N SER A 384 22.07 -12.01 -2.35
CA SER A 384 21.63 -10.91 -1.47
C SER A 384 21.04 -11.40 -0.14
N HIS A 385 20.78 -10.46 0.76
CA HIS A 385 20.03 -10.67 2.02
C HIS A 385 18.60 -11.20 1.84
N LYS A 386 18.00 -11.14 0.63
CA LYS A 386 16.59 -11.51 0.42
C LYS A 386 16.29 -12.97 0.72
N ILE A 387 17.28 -13.86 0.57
CA ILE A 387 17.13 -15.31 0.82
C ILE A 387 16.75 -15.62 2.27
N ASN A 388 17.22 -14.82 3.24
CA ASN A 388 16.95 -15.00 4.66
C ASN A 388 15.43 -14.97 4.92
N ASN A 389 14.77 -13.96 4.37
CA ASN A 389 13.33 -13.74 4.48
C ASN A 389 12.51 -14.74 3.65
N ALA A 390 12.92 -14.97 2.39
CA ALA A 390 12.22 -15.90 1.51
C ALA A 390 12.16 -17.32 2.11
N LEU A 391 13.27 -17.78 2.70
CA LEU A 391 13.30 -19.08 3.37
C LEU A 391 12.38 -19.11 4.61
N GLY A 392 12.39 -18.07 5.44
CA GLY A 392 11.56 -18.04 6.64
C GLY A 392 10.07 -18.08 6.31
N GLN A 393 9.64 -17.25 5.35
CA GLN A 393 8.23 -17.18 4.95
C GLN A 393 7.76 -18.44 4.21
N ILE A 394 8.58 -19.09 3.37
CA ILE A 394 8.15 -20.33 2.73
C ILE A 394 7.95 -21.48 3.73
N LEU A 395 8.74 -21.52 4.81
CA LEU A 395 8.55 -22.51 5.88
C LEU A 395 7.24 -22.25 6.64
N ILE A 396 6.91 -20.97 6.90
CA ILE A 396 5.59 -20.60 7.45
C ILE A 396 4.47 -21.03 6.49
N ALA A 397 4.60 -20.73 5.19
CA ALA A 397 3.61 -21.09 4.18
C ALA A 397 3.34 -22.60 4.14
N ARG A 398 4.40 -23.42 4.20
CA ARG A 398 4.29 -24.89 4.26
C ARG A 398 3.56 -25.37 5.52
N ARG A 399 3.84 -24.76 6.67
CA ARG A 399 3.15 -25.08 7.94
C ARG A 399 1.67 -24.69 7.93
N LEU A 400 1.34 -23.60 7.24
CA LEU A 400 -0.03 -23.17 6.98
C LEU A 400 -0.73 -23.99 5.88
N GLY A 401 -0.08 -25.03 5.32
CA GLY A 401 -0.67 -25.89 4.30
C GLY A 401 -0.85 -25.24 2.93
N LYS A 402 -0.22 -24.07 2.68
CA LYS A 402 -0.29 -23.38 1.39
C LYS A 402 0.52 -24.14 0.35
N THR A 403 0.07 -24.12 -0.90
CA THR A 403 0.67 -24.88 -2.02
C THR A 403 1.22 -24.00 -3.13
N GLU A 404 0.81 -22.73 -3.15
CA GLU A 404 1.24 -21.73 -4.13
C GLU A 404 1.84 -20.51 -3.43
N ILE A 405 2.84 -19.91 -4.05
CA ILE A 405 3.51 -18.71 -3.59
C ILE A 405 3.36 -17.62 -4.64
N ILE A 406 3.05 -16.41 -4.17
CA ILE A 406 3.20 -15.18 -4.94
C ILE A 406 4.22 -14.25 -4.30
N ALA A 407 4.85 -13.41 -5.11
CA ALA A 407 5.73 -12.34 -4.67
C ALA A 407 5.70 -11.17 -5.65
N GLU A 408 6.10 -9.98 -5.21
CA GLU A 408 6.46 -8.85 -6.05
C GLU A 408 7.97 -8.84 -6.34
N THR A 409 8.44 -8.06 -7.30
CA THR A 409 9.85 -7.68 -7.37
C THR A 409 10.07 -6.43 -8.23
N GLY A 410 11.09 -5.63 -7.87
CA GLY A 410 11.61 -4.50 -8.67
C GLY A 410 12.90 -4.93 -9.35
N ALA A 411 14.05 -4.73 -8.70
CA ALA A 411 15.39 -5.19 -9.16
C ALA A 411 15.54 -6.71 -9.46
N GLY A 412 14.52 -7.52 -9.18
CA GLY A 412 14.51 -8.96 -9.48
C GLY A 412 15.11 -9.87 -8.39
N GLN A 413 15.88 -9.35 -7.43
CA GLN A 413 16.54 -10.17 -6.41
C GLN A 413 15.56 -10.89 -5.47
N HIS A 414 14.48 -10.21 -5.04
CA HIS A 414 13.44 -10.86 -4.23
C HIS A 414 12.70 -11.94 -5.01
N GLY A 415 12.34 -11.65 -6.26
CA GLY A 415 11.72 -12.64 -7.14
C GLY A 415 12.60 -13.87 -7.37
N VAL A 416 13.92 -13.67 -7.58
CA VAL A 416 14.88 -14.78 -7.69
C VAL A 416 14.97 -15.58 -6.38
N ALA A 417 15.10 -14.91 -5.22
CA ALA A 417 15.14 -15.58 -3.92
C ALA A 417 13.88 -16.42 -3.67
N THR A 418 12.70 -15.86 -3.98
CA THR A 418 11.42 -16.54 -3.85
C THR A 418 11.29 -17.73 -4.80
N ALA A 419 11.62 -17.56 -6.08
CA ALA A 419 11.64 -18.65 -7.06
C ALA A 419 12.61 -19.77 -6.65
N THR A 420 13.78 -19.42 -6.11
CA THR A 420 14.77 -20.38 -5.61
C THR A 420 14.21 -21.25 -4.49
N VAL A 421 13.60 -20.65 -3.47
CA VAL A 421 13.03 -21.44 -2.38
C VAL A 421 11.80 -22.23 -2.84
N CYS A 422 10.95 -21.68 -3.71
CA CYS A 422 9.82 -22.41 -4.28
C CYS A 422 10.26 -23.65 -5.03
N ALA A 423 11.31 -23.54 -5.85
CA ALA A 423 11.91 -24.69 -6.54
C ALA A 423 12.44 -25.74 -5.55
N LYS A 424 13.12 -25.30 -4.48
CA LYS A 424 13.67 -26.19 -3.45
C LYS A 424 12.60 -26.99 -2.70
N PHE A 425 11.42 -26.40 -2.48
CA PHE A 425 10.31 -26.99 -1.73
C PHE A 425 9.18 -27.53 -2.61
N GLY A 426 9.31 -27.47 -3.95
CA GLY A 426 8.31 -28.00 -4.88
C GLY A 426 6.99 -27.22 -4.90
N MET A 427 7.03 -25.90 -4.64
CA MET A 427 5.85 -25.03 -4.62
C MET A 427 5.73 -24.22 -5.90
N LYS A 428 4.49 -23.99 -6.38
CA LYS A 428 4.27 -23.11 -7.54
C LYS A 428 4.62 -21.67 -7.17
N CYS A 429 5.32 -20.97 -8.05
CA CYS A 429 5.74 -19.58 -7.84
C CYS A 429 5.23 -18.67 -8.96
N THR A 430 4.55 -17.59 -8.60
CA THR A 430 4.20 -16.50 -9.51
C THR A 430 4.76 -15.18 -8.99
N VAL A 431 5.61 -14.52 -9.77
CA VAL A 431 6.24 -13.25 -9.42
C VAL A 431 5.64 -12.13 -10.26
N TYR A 432 5.09 -11.11 -9.61
CA TYR A 432 4.63 -9.86 -10.24
C TYR A 432 5.80 -8.89 -10.31
N MET A 433 5.99 -8.26 -11.48
CA MET A 433 7.10 -7.35 -11.72
C MET A 433 6.65 -6.24 -12.66
N GLY A 434 6.97 -4.98 -12.35
CA GLY A 434 6.63 -3.86 -13.21
C GLY A 434 7.17 -4.07 -14.64
N ALA A 435 6.41 -3.73 -15.68
CA ALA A 435 6.83 -3.98 -17.06
C ALA A 435 8.14 -3.24 -17.43
N GLU A 436 8.39 -2.06 -16.83
CA GLU A 436 9.65 -1.35 -17.02
C GLU A 436 10.81 -2.06 -16.30
N ASP A 437 10.56 -2.62 -15.11
CA ASP A 437 11.55 -3.43 -14.38
C ASP A 437 11.85 -4.74 -15.11
N VAL A 438 10.85 -5.39 -15.72
CA VAL A 438 11.05 -6.58 -16.57
C VAL A 438 12.02 -6.28 -17.72
N ARG A 439 11.90 -5.09 -18.32
CA ARG A 439 12.79 -4.63 -19.40
C ARG A 439 14.21 -4.37 -18.89
N ARG A 440 14.35 -3.61 -17.79
CA ARG A 440 15.65 -3.20 -17.22
C ARG A 440 16.42 -4.37 -16.58
N GLN A 441 15.71 -5.37 -16.06
CA GLN A 441 16.28 -6.45 -15.24
C GLN A 441 16.10 -7.83 -15.89
N ALA A 442 16.26 -7.90 -17.21
CA ALA A 442 16.03 -9.10 -18.03
C ALA A 442 16.80 -10.34 -17.53
N LEU A 443 18.01 -10.16 -17.00
CA LEU A 443 18.81 -11.25 -16.43
C LEU A 443 18.09 -11.95 -15.27
N ASN A 444 17.51 -11.17 -14.33
CA ASN A 444 16.79 -11.74 -13.20
C ASN A 444 15.44 -12.34 -13.62
N VAL A 445 14.78 -11.78 -14.62
CA VAL A 445 13.58 -12.40 -15.23
C VAL A 445 13.89 -13.77 -15.79
N PHE A 446 15.00 -13.89 -16.53
CA PHE A 446 15.46 -15.17 -17.06
C PHE A 446 15.79 -16.17 -15.93
N ARG A 447 16.51 -15.74 -14.88
CA ARG A 447 16.81 -16.58 -13.71
C ARG A 447 15.55 -17.11 -13.03
N MET A 448 14.53 -16.26 -12.83
CA MET A 448 13.26 -16.68 -12.24
C MET A 448 12.54 -17.75 -13.09
N ARG A 449 12.49 -17.56 -14.41
CA ARG A 449 11.90 -18.54 -15.33
C ARG A 449 12.66 -19.87 -15.35
N LEU A 450 14.00 -19.82 -15.29
CA LEU A 450 14.85 -21.01 -15.20
C LEU A 450 14.57 -21.81 -13.91
N LEU A 451 14.24 -21.12 -12.82
CA LEU A 451 13.83 -21.72 -11.55
C LEU A 451 12.37 -22.23 -11.55
N GLY A 452 11.66 -22.13 -12.67
CA GLY A 452 10.27 -22.61 -12.82
C GLY A 452 9.20 -21.64 -12.35
N ALA A 453 9.55 -20.38 -12.04
CA ALA A 453 8.57 -19.37 -11.67
C ALA A 453 7.90 -18.74 -12.90
N THR A 454 6.60 -18.45 -12.79
CA THR A 454 5.88 -17.60 -13.73
C THR A 454 6.17 -16.14 -13.39
N VAL A 455 6.57 -15.33 -14.37
CA VAL A 455 6.79 -13.88 -14.19
C VAL A 455 5.69 -13.13 -14.93
N VAL A 456 4.92 -12.33 -14.19
CA VAL A 456 3.78 -11.55 -14.70
C VAL A 456 4.16 -10.07 -14.78
N PRO A 457 4.32 -9.50 -15.99
CA PRO A 457 4.56 -8.07 -16.18
C PRO A 457 3.33 -7.25 -15.77
N VAL A 458 3.55 -6.20 -14.98
CA VAL A 458 2.50 -5.26 -14.56
C VAL A 458 2.56 -3.99 -15.41
N GLU A 459 1.51 -3.77 -16.21
CA GLU A 459 1.40 -2.66 -17.17
C GLU A 459 0.66 -1.43 -16.61
N ALA A 460 0.04 -1.58 -15.44
CA ALA A 460 -0.68 -0.51 -14.76
C ALA A 460 0.28 0.49 -14.10
N GLY A 461 -0.19 1.74 -13.95
CA GLY A 461 0.51 2.79 -13.23
C GLY A 461 1.90 3.11 -13.80
N SER A 462 2.89 3.27 -12.91
CA SER A 462 4.28 3.57 -13.27
C SER A 462 5.04 2.40 -13.90
N ARG A 463 4.47 1.19 -13.84
CA ARG A 463 5.07 -0.07 -14.30
C ARG A 463 6.36 -0.42 -13.57
N THR A 464 6.44 -0.12 -12.28
CA THR A 464 7.59 -0.37 -11.40
C THR A 464 7.21 -1.21 -10.18
N LEU A 465 8.11 -1.34 -9.20
CA LEU A 465 7.90 -2.08 -7.94
C LEU A 465 6.59 -1.71 -7.23
N ARG A 466 6.22 -0.41 -7.20
CA ARG A 466 4.97 0.05 -6.57
C ARG A 466 3.76 -0.70 -7.13
N ASP A 467 3.65 -0.76 -8.46
CA ASP A 467 2.52 -1.40 -9.14
C ASP A 467 2.55 -2.92 -8.98
N ALA A 468 3.75 -3.52 -8.92
CA ALA A 468 3.92 -4.95 -8.65
C ALA A 468 3.42 -5.35 -7.24
N VAL A 469 3.65 -4.52 -6.22
CA VAL A 469 3.10 -4.73 -4.87
C VAL A 469 1.57 -4.69 -4.90
N ASN A 470 0.99 -3.69 -5.57
CA ASN A 470 -0.45 -3.55 -5.72
C ASN A 470 -1.08 -4.80 -6.38
N GLU A 471 -0.51 -5.29 -7.48
CA GLU A 471 -0.99 -6.51 -8.15
C GLU A 471 -0.79 -7.77 -7.31
N ALA A 472 0.30 -7.89 -6.55
CA ALA A 472 0.51 -9.02 -5.65
C ALA A 472 -0.55 -9.09 -4.54
N PHE A 473 -0.88 -7.95 -3.90
CA PHE A 473 -1.98 -7.90 -2.92
C PHE A 473 -3.32 -8.30 -3.54
N ARG A 474 -3.65 -7.77 -4.73
CA ARG A 474 -4.91 -8.12 -5.44
C ARG A 474 -4.97 -9.60 -5.80
N ALA A 475 -3.87 -10.17 -6.27
CA ALA A 475 -3.75 -11.59 -6.56
C ALA A 475 -3.87 -12.47 -5.32
N TRP A 476 -3.45 -11.95 -4.16
CA TRP A 476 -3.61 -12.65 -2.90
C TRP A 476 -5.08 -12.72 -2.49
N ILE A 477 -5.80 -11.59 -2.54
CA ILE A 477 -7.23 -11.48 -2.17
C ILE A 477 -8.11 -12.55 -2.83
N THR A 478 -7.78 -12.96 -4.05
CA THR A 478 -8.58 -13.93 -4.82
C THR A 478 -8.26 -15.40 -4.53
N ARG A 479 -7.16 -15.72 -3.83
CA ARG A 479 -6.65 -17.11 -3.67
C ARG A 479 -6.13 -17.42 -2.26
N LEU A 480 -6.75 -16.86 -1.23
CA LEU A 480 -6.27 -16.93 0.16
C LEU A 480 -6.11 -18.37 0.71
N ASP A 481 -6.97 -19.30 0.28
CA ASP A 481 -6.96 -20.67 0.81
C ASP A 481 -5.71 -21.45 0.39
N THR A 482 -5.20 -21.21 -0.82
CA THR A 482 -4.10 -21.99 -1.41
C THR A 482 -2.78 -21.24 -1.49
N THR A 483 -2.82 -19.91 -1.47
CA THR A 483 -1.69 -19.05 -1.85
C THR A 483 -1.16 -18.25 -0.66
N HIS A 484 0.15 -18.26 -0.47
CA HIS A 484 0.84 -17.33 0.43
C HIS A 484 1.58 -16.24 -0.34
N TYR A 485 1.50 -15.00 0.15
CA TYR A 485 2.26 -13.88 -0.37
C TYR A 485 3.56 -13.70 0.41
N ILE A 486 4.71 -14.01 -0.23
CA ILE A 486 6.02 -13.71 0.34
C ILE A 486 6.39 -12.28 -0.02
N ILE A 487 6.19 -11.36 0.92
CA ILE A 487 6.56 -9.95 0.76
C ILE A 487 8.09 -9.78 0.79
N GLY A 488 8.61 -8.88 -0.05
CA GLY A 488 10.04 -8.70 -0.27
C GLY A 488 10.76 -7.74 0.65
N SER A 489 10.04 -6.94 1.44
CA SER A 489 10.65 -6.00 2.37
C SER A 489 9.82 -5.82 3.64
N ALA A 490 10.38 -5.11 4.63
CA ALA A 490 9.75 -4.85 5.92
C ALA A 490 8.64 -3.78 5.83
N ILE A 491 7.82 -3.88 4.80
CA ILE A 491 6.67 -3.03 4.47
C ILE A 491 5.40 -3.87 4.61
N GLY A 492 4.26 -3.31 4.22
CA GLY A 492 3.00 -4.05 4.25
C GLY A 492 2.30 -4.00 5.61
N PRO A 493 1.05 -4.46 5.67
CA PRO A 493 0.28 -4.54 6.90
C PRO A 493 0.94 -5.51 7.88
N HIS A 494 0.74 -5.31 9.17
CA HIS A 494 1.06 -6.34 10.18
C HIS A 494 0.41 -7.68 9.80
N PRO A 495 1.11 -8.83 9.88
CA PRO A 495 2.40 -9.07 10.55
C PRO A 495 3.66 -8.95 9.69
N PHE A 496 3.56 -8.53 8.43
CA PHE A 496 4.68 -8.57 7.47
C PHE A 496 5.95 -7.83 7.93
N PRO A 497 5.90 -6.58 8.42
CA PRO A 497 7.12 -5.89 8.89
C PRO A 497 7.86 -6.68 9.97
N THR A 498 7.12 -7.24 10.94
CA THR A 498 7.65 -8.04 12.04
C THR A 498 8.26 -9.36 11.55
N ILE A 499 7.58 -10.06 10.64
CA ILE A 499 8.07 -11.30 10.02
C ILE A 499 9.39 -11.06 9.31
N VAL A 500 9.43 -10.05 8.44
CA VAL A 500 10.61 -9.76 7.62
C VAL A 500 11.78 -9.36 8.50
N ARG A 501 11.55 -8.48 9.49
CA ARG A 501 12.57 -8.12 10.48
C ARG A 501 13.11 -9.35 11.17
N THR A 502 12.26 -10.21 11.71
CA THR A 502 12.70 -11.42 12.44
C THR A 502 13.66 -12.27 11.62
N PHE A 503 13.34 -12.53 10.35
CA PHE A 503 14.22 -13.34 9.49
C PHE A 503 15.46 -12.58 9.01
N GLN A 504 15.44 -11.26 8.99
CA GLN A 504 16.60 -10.44 8.63
C GLN A 504 17.50 -10.11 9.84
N SER A 505 17.02 -10.21 11.08
CA SER A 505 17.79 -9.92 12.31
C SER A 505 19.02 -10.81 12.48
N VAL A 506 19.10 -11.92 11.74
CA VAL A 506 20.31 -12.75 11.65
C VAL A 506 21.53 -11.95 11.19
N ILE A 507 21.33 -10.90 10.36
CA ILE A 507 22.41 -10.03 9.86
C ILE A 507 23.11 -9.35 11.03
N GLY A 508 22.38 -8.55 11.82
CA GLY A 508 22.96 -7.83 12.96
C GLY A 508 23.39 -8.76 14.09
N THR A 509 22.71 -9.89 14.28
CA THR A 509 23.07 -10.89 15.31
C THR A 509 24.43 -11.50 15.03
N GLU A 510 24.67 -11.91 13.77
CA GLU A 510 25.98 -12.39 13.36
C GLU A 510 27.03 -11.28 13.41
N THR A 511 26.71 -10.06 12.99
CA THR A 511 27.64 -8.92 13.05
C THR A 511 28.11 -8.67 14.49
N LYS A 512 27.20 -8.69 15.47
CA LYS A 512 27.57 -8.57 16.89
C LYS A 512 28.52 -9.67 17.34
N ALA A 513 28.19 -10.92 17.03
CA ALA A 513 29.01 -12.07 17.42
C ALA A 513 30.41 -12.02 16.76
N GLN A 514 30.46 -11.66 15.48
CA GLN A 514 31.69 -11.57 14.70
C GLN A 514 32.58 -10.40 15.18
N LEU A 515 32.03 -9.22 15.46
CA LEU A 515 32.82 -8.11 16.02
C LEU A 515 33.33 -8.42 17.44
N GLN A 516 32.51 -9.09 18.25
CA GLN A 516 32.96 -9.54 19.57
C GLN A 516 34.16 -10.49 19.47
N GLN A 517 34.21 -11.33 18.42
CA GLN A 517 35.33 -12.23 18.15
C GLN A 517 36.56 -11.50 17.58
N GLU A 518 36.36 -10.59 16.62
CA GLU A 518 37.43 -9.91 15.89
C GLU A 518 38.09 -8.77 16.70
N ILE A 519 37.30 -7.97 17.40
CA ILE A 519 37.77 -6.76 18.09
C ILE A 519 37.32 -6.62 19.55
N GLY A 520 36.52 -7.57 20.06
CA GLY A 520 36.14 -7.61 21.47
C GLY A 520 35.15 -6.53 21.92
N LYS A 521 34.55 -5.76 20.99
CA LYS A 521 33.64 -4.65 21.29
C LYS A 521 32.55 -4.48 20.21
N LEU A 522 31.51 -3.73 20.55
CA LEU A 522 30.51 -3.24 19.59
C LEU A 522 31.10 -2.17 18.65
N PRO A 523 30.51 -1.96 17.45
CA PRO A 523 30.94 -0.88 16.57
C PRO A 523 30.44 0.47 17.08
N ASP A 524 31.04 1.57 16.63
CA ASP A 524 30.55 2.91 16.89
C ASP A 524 29.33 3.26 16.00
N ALA A 525 29.24 2.66 14.81
CA ALA A 525 28.10 2.82 13.92
C ALA A 525 27.84 1.59 13.03
N VAL A 526 26.59 1.44 12.60
CA VAL A 526 26.18 0.51 11.54
C VAL A 526 25.43 1.26 10.43
N VAL A 527 25.74 0.93 9.18
CA VAL A 527 25.24 1.62 7.98
C VAL A 527 24.59 0.64 7.02
N ALA A 528 23.43 0.99 6.48
CA ALA A 528 22.69 0.16 5.54
C ALA A 528 21.87 1.01 4.55
N CYS A 529 21.65 0.50 3.33
CA CYS A 529 20.80 1.19 2.35
C CYS A 529 19.31 0.99 2.68
N VAL A 530 18.48 1.97 2.35
CA VAL A 530 17.05 1.99 2.71
C VAL A 530 16.21 2.22 1.46
N GLY A 531 15.54 1.15 1.01
CA GLY A 531 14.35 1.19 0.16
C GLY A 531 13.14 0.90 1.04
N GLY A 532 12.51 -0.27 0.88
CA GLY A 532 11.51 -0.76 1.85
C GLY A 532 12.07 -1.06 3.26
N GLY A 533 13.39 -1.26 3.40
CA GLY A 533 14.07 -1.28 4.70
C GLY A 533 14.49 -2.65 5.26
N SER A 534 14.27 -3.76 4.56
CA SER A 534 14.53 -5.12 5.11
C SER A 534 15.98 -5.40 5.53
N ASN A 535 16.99 -4.96 4.77
CA ASN A 535 18.39 -5.17 5.17
C ASN A 535 18.78 -4.25 6.33
N ALA A 536 18.33 -2.98 6.29
CA ALA A 536 18.59 -2.00 7.32
C ALA A 536 17.99 -2.44 8.65
N VAL A 537 16.71 -2.83 8.68
CA VAL A 537 16.07 -3.32 9.91
C VAL A 537 16.75 -4.59 10.43
N GLY A 538 17.16 -5.51 9.55
CA GLY A 538 17.90 -6.72 9.94
C GLY A 538 19.29 -6.46 10.52
N MET A 539 19.97 -5.42 10.04
CA MET A 539 21.23 -4.95 10.60
C MET A 539 21.01 -4.21 11.92
N PHE A 540 20.05 -3.28 11.97
CA PHE A 540 19.87 -2.33 13.07
C PHE A 540 19.18 -2.94 14.28
N TYR A 541 18.18 -3.81 14.08
CA TYR A 541 17.33 -4.30 15.15
C TYR A 541 18.12 -4.90 16.32
N PRO A 542 19.15 -5.75 16.10
CA PRO A 542 19.96 -6.25 17.20
C PRO A 542 20.69 -5.17 17.98
N PHE A 543 20.99 -4.00 17.40
CA PHE A 543 21.67 -2.87 18.04
C PHE A 543 20.73 -1.79 18.59
N VAL A 544 19.41 -1.94 18.48
CA VAL A 544 18.46 -0.87 18.82
C VAL A 544 18.56 -0.43 20.28
N GLU A 545 18.83 -1.36 21.20
CA GLU A 545 19.01 -1.05 22.64
C GLU A 545 20.43 -0.59 22.99
N ASP A 546 21.39 -0.74 22.07
CA ASP A 546 22.77 -0.28 22.30
C ASP A 546 22.89 1.21 21.96
N GLY A 547 22.54 2.08 22.91
CA GLY A 547 22.55 3.53 22.73
C GLY A 547 23.89 4.14 22.31
N SER A 548 25.01 3.40 22.48
CA SER A 548 26.33 3.80 22.00
C SER A 548 26.55 3.59 20.49
N VAL A 549 25.70 2.80 19.83
CA VAL A 549 25.84 2.43 18.41
C VAL A 549 24.93 3.32 17.56
N GLN A 550 25.52 4.11 16.67
CA GLN A 550 24.77 4.92 15.72
C GLN A 550 24.16 4.04 14.62
N LEU A 551 22.88 4.26 14.29
CA LEU A 551 22.17 3.56 13.22
C LEU A 551 21.98 4.53 12.07
N VAL A 552 22.61 4.27 10.93
CA VAL A 552 22.58 5.18 9.77
C VAL A 552 22.00 4.50 8.54
N GLY A 553 20.80 4.92 8.15
CA GLY A 553 20.17 4.53 6.90
C GLY A 553 20.58 5.44 5.74
N VAL A 554 20.80 4.88 4.56
CA VAL A 554 21.11 5.64 3.33
C VAL A 554 20.03 5.42 2.30
N GLU A 555 19.25 6.46 2.02
CA GLU A 555 18.17 6.45 1.03
C GLU A 555 18.66 6.91 -0.37
N ALA A 556 17.88 6.62 -1.40
CA ALA A 556 18.18 7.08 -2.76
C ALA A 556 17.75 8.53 -2.96
N GLY A 557 18.73 9.40 -3.15
CA GLY A 557 18.57 10.82 -3.45
C GLY A 557 18.25 11.13 -4.93
N GLY A 558 18.18 10.11 -5.79
CA GLY A 558 17.89 10.26 -7.22
C GLY A 558 18.83 11.22 -7.92
N ASP A 559 18.30 12.11 -8.75
CA ASP A 559 19.09 13.08 -9.52
C ASP A 559 19.62 14.27 -8.68
N GLY A 560 19.31 14.29 -7.37
CA GLY A 560 19.66 15.39 -6.46
C GLY A 560 18.73 16.60 -6.57
N GLN A 561 17.64 16.50 -7.34
CA GLN A 561 16.58 17.52 -7.46
C GLN A 561 15.25 16.99 -6.88
N ALA A 562 14.12 17.31 -7.53
CA ALA A 562 12.79 16.94 -7.06
C ALA A 562 12.46 15.44 -7.22
N LYS A 563 13.23 14.69 -8.02
CA LYS A 563 12.98 13.27 -8.28
C LYS A 563 13.93 12.39 -7.48
N HIS A 564 13.42 11.80 -6.41
CA HIS A 564 14.18 10.95 -5.51
C HIS A 564 13.29 9.87 -4.87
N SER A 565 13.92 8.96 -4.12
CA SER A 565 13.25 7.95 -3.29
C SER A 565 13.63 8.07 -1.81
N ALA A 566 14.12 9.24 -1.39
CA ALA A 566 14.46 9.60 0.00
C ALA A 566 13.19 9.83 0.85
N THR A 567 12.51 8.74 1.18
CA THR A 567 11.18 8.75 1.81
C THR A 567 11.18 9.29 3.24
N LEU A 568 12.16 8.93 4.05
CA LEU A 568 12.29 9.39 5.44
C LEU A 568 12.78 10.83 5.49
N GLY A 569 13.71 11.21 4.61
CA GLY A 569 14.26 12.57 4.52
C GLY A 569 13.31 13.60 3.91
N GLY A 570 12.58 13.24 2.85
CA GLY A 570 11.74 14.16 2.06
C GLY A 570 10.24 13.87 2.09
N GLY A 571 9.80 12.77 2.70
CA GLY A 571 8.39 12.38 2.75
C GLY A 571 7.64 12.92 3.96
N SER A 572 6.38 12.49 4.07
CA SER A 572 5.50 12.81 5.20
C SER A 572 4.69 11.60 5.63
N VAL A 573 4.13 11.62 6.83
CA VAL A 573 3.33 10.49 7.34
C VAL A 573 2.10 10.27 6.47
N GLY A 574 1.89 9.03 6.05
CA GLY A 574 0.77 8.61 5.22
C GLY A 574 0.49 7.11 5.35
N VAL A 575 -0.40 6.61 4.52
CA VAL A 575 -0.76 5.20 4.39
C VAL A 575 -0.50 4.74 2.96
N LEU A 576 0.26 3.67 2.83
CA LEU A 576 0.55 3.03 1.55
C LEU A 576 0.71 1.52 1.76
N HIS A 577 0.17 0.72 0.84
CA HIS A 577 0.33 -0.74 0.82
C HIS A 577 0.02 -1.42 2.17
N GLY A 578 -1.05 -1.02 2.84
CA GLY A 578 -1.47 -1.70 4.07
C GLY A 578 -0.93 -1.12 5.38
N VAL A 579 -0.08 -0.08 5.34
CA VAL A 579 0.66 0.37 6.52
C VAL A 579 0.75 1.88 6.63
N ARG A 580 0.64 2.40 7.87
CA ARG A 580 0.96 3.80 8.17
C ARG A 580 2.45 3.96 8.40
N THR A 581 3.08 4.82 7.60
CA THR A 581 4.53 5.03 7.55
C THR A 581 4.85 6.41 6.96
N TYR A 582 6.13 6.73 6.73
CA TYR A 582 6.51 7.85 5.86
C TYR A 582 6.32 7.45 4.39
N VAL A 583 5.78 8.37 3.60
CA VAL A 583 5.58 8.20 2.15
C VAL A 583 5.93 9.49 1.40
N LEU A 584 6.35 9.34 0.15
CA LEU A 584 6.47 10.43 -0.81
C LEU A 584 5.10 10.70 -1.43
N GLN A 585 4.52 11.86 -1.10
CA GLN A 585 3.16 12.22 -1.47
C GLN A 585 3.02 13.74 -1.64
N ASP A 586 2.02 14.15 -2.42
CA ASP A 586 1.70 15.56 -2.63
C ASP A 586 0.88 16.17 -1.47
N ARG A 587 0.39 17.40 -1.66
CA ARG A 587 -0.44 18.08 -0.66
C ARG A 587 -1.86 17.52 -0.54
N HIS A 588 -2.32 16.72 -1.49
CA HIS A 588 -3.65 16.10 -1.52
C HIS A 588 -3.64 14.63 -1.09
N GLY A 589 -2.46 14.08 -0.78
CA GLY A 589 -2.29 12.71 -0.30
C GLY A 589 -2.21 11.71 -1.44
N GLN A 590 -1.86 12.16 -2.64
CA GLN A 590 -1.56 11.30 -3.78
C GLN A 590 -0.08 10.91 -3.73
N ILE A 591 0.21 9.63 -3.95
CA ILE A 591 1.58 9.14 -3.89
C ILE A 591 2.34 9.61 -5.12
N THR A 592 3.51 10.20 -4.89
CA THR A 592 4.35 10.74 -5.95
C THR A 592 5.19 9.63 -6.58
N ASP A 593 5.43 9.74 -7.88
CA ASP A 593 6.40 8.87 -8.55
C ASP A 593 7.81 9.12 -8.03
N THR A 594 8.62 8.07 -8.01
CA THR A 594 9.97 8.09 -7.45
C THR A 594 11.04 7.96 -8.53
N HIS A 595 12.29 8.17 -8.13
CA HIS A 595 13.42 7.97 -9.02
C HIS A 595 14.67 7.53 -8.27
N SER A 596 15.29 6.47 -8.79
CA SER A 596 16.67 6.09 -8.48
C SER A 596 17.26 5.30 -9.65
N VAL A 597 18.58 5.38 -9.82
CA VAL A 597 19.33 4.44 -10.65
C VAL A 597 19.22 2.99 -10.13
N SER A 598 18.91 2.81 -8.85
CA SER A 598 18.73 1.50 -8.21
C SER A 598 17.25 1.11 -8.11
N ALA A 599 16.80 0.17 -8.93
CA ALA A 599 15.43 -0.36 -8.91
C ALA A 599 15.01 -0.96 -7.55
N GLY A 600 15.97 -1.37 -6.70
CA GLY A 600 15.67 -1.90 -5.37
C GLY A 600 15.42 -0.83 -4.30
N LEU A 601 15.78 0.44 -4.57
CA LEU A 601 15.51 1.59 -3.71
C LEU A 601 14.41 2.50 -4.28
N ASP A 602 13.95 2.24 -5.51
CA ASP A 602 12.90 3.01 -6.19
C ASP A 602 11.50 2.68 -5.64
N TYR A 603 11.20 3.18 -4.44
CA TYR A 603 9.96 2.91 -3.73
C TYR A 603 9.51 4.15 -2.91
N PRO A 604 8.24 4.58 -2.98
CA PRO A 604 7.76 5.80 -2.31
C PRO A 604 7.42 5.64 -0.83
N GLY A 605 7.60 4.45 -0.25
CA GLY A 605 7.32 4.17 1.16
C GLY A 605 8.55 3.66 1.90
N VAL A 606 8.38 3.35 3.18
CA VAL A 606 9.43 2.74 4.01
C VAL A 606 8.82 1.87 5.10
N GLY A 607 9.55 0.90 5.62
CA GLY A 607 9.08 0.06 6.72
C GLY A 607 8.72 0.86 7.99
N PRO A 608 7.62 0.53 8.68
CA PRO A 608 7.11 1.32 9.81
C PRO A 608 8.05 1.36 11.02
N GLU A 609 8.90 0.34 11.20
CA GLU A 609 9.85 0.31 12.31
C GLU A 609 11.00 1.31 12.08
N LEU A 610 11.50 1.44 10.84
CA LEU A 610 12.45 2.50 10.47
C LEU A 610 11.83 3.89 10.63
N ALA A 611 10.57 4.05 10.23
CA ALA A 611 9.82 5.29 10.47
C ALA A 611 9.74 5.63 11.96
N SER A 612 9.53 4.64 12.82
CA SER A 612 9.50 4.82 14.28
C SER A 612 10.86 5.25 14.83
N TRP A 613 11.96 4.67 14.33
CA TRP A 613 13.32 5.01 14.75
C TRP A 613 13.78 6.37 14.24
N LYS A 614 13.25 6.83 13.10
CA LYS A 614 13.40 8.23 12.68
C LYS A 614 12.72 9.17 13.66
N ASP A 615 11.44 8.93 13.96
CA ASP A 615 10.65 9.81 14.82
C ASP A 615 11.18 9.89 16.25
N SER A 616 11.70 8.78 16.79
CA SER A 616 12.32 8.75 18.11
C SER A 616 13.77 9.24 18.13
N ASN A 617 14.32 9.64 16.97
CA ASN A 617 15.73 9.96 16.77
C ASN A 617 16.70 8.81 17.13
N ARG A 618 16.24 7.56 17.17
CA ARG A 618 17.09 6.40 17.39
C ARG A 618 17.98 6.09 16.18
N ALA A 619 17.49 6.33 14.97
CA ALA A 619 18.24 6.17 13.72
C ALA A 619 18.24 7.46 12.92
N THR A 620 19.35 7.71 12.23
CA THR A 620 19.53 8.86 11.32
C THR A 620 19.50 8.38 9.88
N PHE A 621 18.96 9.22 8.99
CA PHE A 621 18.82 8.87 7.57
C PHE A 621 19.44 9.98 6.72
N ILE A 622 20.33 9.58 5.80
CA ILE A 622 20.95 10.45 4.81
C ILE A 622 20.57 9.98 3.41
N ALA A 623 20.70 10.85 2.40
CA ALA A 623 20.44 10.50 1.01
C ALA A 623 21.74 10.50 0.20
N ALA A 624 21.86 9.54 -0.72
CA ALA A 624 22.92 9.50 -1.72
C ALA A 624 22.30 9.62 -3.12
N THR A 625 22.72 10.61 -3.92
CA THR A 625 22.27 10.77 -5.31
C THR A 625 22.76 9.62 -6.20
N ASP A 626 22.21 9.49 -7.39
CA ASP A 626 22.61 8.46 -8.35
C ASP A 626 24.10 8.58 -8.72
N ALA A 627 24.62 9.81 -8.86
CA ALA A 627 26.05 10.06 -9.07
C ALA A 627 26.89 9.56 -7.89
N GLN A 628 26.43 9.79 -6.66
CA GLN A 628 27.11 9.34 -5.44
C GLN A 628 27.03 7.83 -5.26
N ALA A 629 25.93 7.20 -5.66
CA ALA A 629 25.80 5.75 -5.70
C ALA A 629 26.76 5.12 -6.70
N LEU A 630 26.93 5.71 -7.90
CA LEU A 630 27.90 5.26 -8.89
C LEU A 630 29.35 5.45 -8.40
N GLU A 631 29.64 6.54 -7.69
CA GLU A 631 30.92 6.72 -6.99
C GLU A 631 31.15 5.58 -5.97
N GLY A 632 30.15 5.28 -5.15
CA GLY A 632 30.20 4.15 -4.20
C GLY A 632 30.43 2.80 -4.89
N PHE A 633 29.82 2.59 -6.05
CA PHE A 633 30.02 1.39 -6.86
C PHE A 633 31.48 1.27 -7.33
N GLN A 634 32.04 2.36 -7.86
CA GLN A 634 33.43 2.41 -8.32
C GLN A 634 34.42 2.23 -7.18
N LEU A 635 34.22 2.92 -6.05
CA LEU A 635 35.10 2.86 -4.88
C LEU A 635 35.26 1.42 -4.38
N LEU A 636 34.16 0.70 -4.13
CA LEU A 636 34.25 -0.66 -3.63
C LEU A 636 34.87 -1.61 -4.66
N SER A 637 34.53 -1.43 -5.94
CA SER A 637 35.05 -2.25 -7.04
C SER A 637 36.56 -2.08 -7.21
N GLN A 638 37.06 -0.83 -7.17
CA GLN A 638 38.47 -0.51 -7.42
C GLN A 638 39.36 -0.69 -6.20
N LEU A 639 38.83 -0.44 -5.00
CA LEU A 639 39.62 -0.50 -3.76
C LEU A 639 39.62 -1.89 -3.15
N GLU A 640 38.51 -2.62 -3.20
CA GLU A 640 38.36 -3.92 -2.53
C GLU A 640 38.11 -5.08 -3.50
N GLY A 641 37.97 -4.82 -4.81
CA GLY A 641 37.72 -5.88 -5.79
C GLY A 641 36.34 -6.53 -5.64
N ILE A 642 35.39 -5.84 -5.01
CA ILE A 642 34.03 -6.33 -4.77
C ILE A 642 33.07 -5.48 -5.59
N ILE A 643 32.28 -6.10 -6.46
CA ILE A 643 31.27 -5.43 -7.28
C ILE A 643 29.95 -5.37 -6.49
N PRO A 644 29.58 -4.23 -5.88
CA PRO A 644 28.37 -4.11 -5.07
C PRO A 644 27.12 -4.00 -5.92
N ALA A 645 25.96 -4.38 -5.38
CA ALA A 645 24.70 -3.96 -5.95
C ALA A 645 24.56 -2.43 -5.91
N LEU A 646 23.85 -1.81 -6.85
CA LEU A 646 23.60 -0.36 -6.84
C LEU A 646 22.89 0.09 -5.55
N GLU A 647 22.04 -0.75 -4.97
CA GLU A 647 21.41 -0.53 -3.65
C GLU A 647 22.49 -0.38 -2.58
N SER A 648 23.39 -1.37 -2.48
CA SER A 648 24.50 -1.37 -1.52
C SER A 648 25.48 -0.22 -1.77
N SER A 649 25.62 0.23 -3.01
CA SER A 649 26.54 1.29 -3.41
C SER A 649 26.16 2.65 -2.82
N HIS A 650 24.86 2.91 -2.62
CA HIS A 650 24.41 4.07 -1.83
C HIS A 650 24.99 4.03 -0.42
N ALA A 651 24.92 2.87 0.24
CA ALA A 651 25.47 2.68 1.58
C ALA A 651 27.02 2.69 1.59
N VAL A 652 27.70 2.28 0.51
CA VAL A 652 29.15 2.47 0.36
C VAL A 652 29.48 3.96 0.38
N TRP A 653 28.79 4.78 -0.39
CA TRP A 653 29.01 6.23 -0.35
C TRP A 653 28.72 6.81 1.05
N GLY A 654 27.60 6.41 1.66
CA GLY A 654 27.23 6.88 2.98
C GLY A 654 28.22 6.49 4.08
N VAL A 655 28.73 5.25 4.07
CA VAL A 655 29.70 4.79 5.09
C VAL A 655 31.01 5.58 5.01
N MET A 656 31.42 6.02 3.81
CA MET A 656 32.60 6.88 3.65
C MET A 656 32.43 8.22 4.37
N GLN A 657 31.22 8.82 4.31
CA GLN A 657 30.94 10.08 4.99
C GLN A 657 30.91 9.90 6.51
N VAL A 658 30.24 8.85 6.99
CA VAL A 658 30.14 8.58 8.43
C VAL A 658 31.51 8.20 9.01
N ALA A 659 32.32 7.43 8.28
CA ALA A 659 33.66 7.06 8.71
C ALA A 659 34.55 8.31 8.92
N ARG A 660 34.49 9.29 8.00
CA ARG A 660 35.19 10.57 8.13
C ARG A 660 34.73 11.36 9.35
N GLN A 661 33.43 11.39 9.62
CA GLN A 661 32.85 12.11 10.75
C GLN A 661 33.23 11.49 12.10
N LEU A 662 33.23 10.16 12.19
CA LEU A 662 33.64 9.45 13.42
C LEU A 662 35.14 9.59 13.72
N GLY A 663 35.96 9.65 12.67
CA GLY A 663 37.41 9.80 12.76
C GLY A 663 38.16 8.50 13.09
N PRO A 664 39.51 8.56 13.14
CA PRO A 664 40.36 7.38 13.33
C PRO A 664 40.15 6.69 14.68
N GLY A 665 40.39 5.37 14.74
CA GLY A 665 40.29 4.56 15.96
C GLY A 665 38.85 4.11 16.30
N LYS A 666 37.88 4.53 15.50
CA LYS A 666 36.48 4.11 15.54
C LYS A 666 36.22 2.95 14.59
N ASP A 667 35.13 2.21 14.80
CA ASP A 667 34.74 1.08 13.98
C ASP A 667 33.31 1.24 13.44
N ILE A 668 33.13 1.06 12.14
CA ILE A 668 31.84 1.18 11.47
C ILE A 668 31.57 -0.05 10.60
N VAL A 669 30.35 -0.58 10.66
CA VAL A 669 29.94 -1.73 9.82
C VAL A 669 29.02 -1.28 8.70
N LEU A 670 29.39 -1.60 7.48
CA LEU A 670 28.53 -1.51 6.31
C LEU A 670 27.82 -2.86 6.07
N CYS A 671 26.49 -2.83 6.00
CA CYS A 671 25.70 -3.93 5.48
C CYS A 671 25.77 -3.97 3.95
N LEU A 672 26.62 -4.84 3.40
CA LEU A 672 26.74 -5.02 1.96
C LEU A 672 25.63 -5.96 1.46
N SER A 673 24.45 -5.38 1.25
CA SER A 673 23.17 -6.08 1.14
C SER A 673 23.01 -7.07 -0.03
N GLY A 674 23.88 -6.97 -1.05
CA GLY A 674 23.79 -7.74 -2.29
C GLY A 674 24.92 -7.41 -3.28
N ARG A 675 25.15 -8.32 -4.23
CA ARG A 675 26.17 -8.20 -5.30
C ARG A 675 25.64 -7.56 -6.58
N GLY A 676 26.55 -6.92 -7.32
CA GLY A 676 26.25 -6.07 -8.47
C GLY A 676 26.16 -6.74 -9.83
N ASP A 677 26.21 -8.08 -9.92
CA ASP A 677 26.12 -8.78 -11.22
C ASP A 677 24.91 -8.34 -12.05
N LYS A 678 23.79 -8.07 -11.38
CA LYS A 678 22.54 -7.61 -12.01
C LYS A 678 22.60 -6.18 -12.55
N ASP A 679 23.53 -5.37 -12.03
CA ASP A 679 23.59 -3.93 -12.27
C ASP A 679 24.67 -3.56 -13.29
N VAL A 680 25.55 -4.50 -13.70
CA VAL A 680 26.68 -4.21 -14.60
C VAL A 680 26.22 -3.54 -15.90
N GLN A 681 25.11 -3.99 -16.48
CA GLN A 681 24.56 -3.37 -17.70
C GLN A 681 24.12 -1.93 -17.43
N THR A 682 23.34 -1.69 -16.37
CA THR A 682 22.90 -0.35 -15.98
C THR A 682 24.10 0.56 -15.70
N VAL A 683 25.11 0.08 -14.98
CA VAL A 683 26.33 0.85 -14.72
C VAL A 683 27.07 1.17 -16.00
N MET A 684 27.16 0.23 -16.96
CA MET A 684 27.79 0.48 -18.25
C MET A 684 27.09 1.61 -19.03
N ASP A 685 25.77 1.69 -18.94
CA ASP A 685 24.96 2.69 -19.65
C ASP A 685 24.93 4.06 -18.93
N GLU A 686 24.95 4.07 -17.59
CA GLU A 686 24.78 5.28 -16.77
C GLU A 686 26.12 5.94 -16.39
N LEU A 687 27.16 5.17 -16.09
CA LEU A 687 28.44 5.69 -15.59
C LEU A 687 29.10 6.74 -16.51
N PRO A 688 29.06 6.61 -17.86
CA PRO A 688 29.61 7.63 -18.76
C PRO A 688 28.91 8.99 -18.63
N GLN A 689 27.63 9.02 -18.27
CA GLN A 689 26.83 10.24 -18.16
C GLN A 689 27.27 11.09 -16.96
N TYR A 690 27.83 10.46 -15.93
CA TYR A 690 28.31 11.11 -14.70
C TYR A 690 29.82 11.38 -14.73
N GLY A 691 30.44 11.38 -15.92
CA GLY A 691 31.86 11.66 -16.11
C GLY A 691 32.80 10.50 -15.77
N GLY A 692 32.26 9.32 -15.49
CA GLY A 692 33.02 8.10 -15.19
C GLY A 692 33.47 7.36 -16.44
N ASN A 693 34.43 7.94 -17.16
CA ASN A 693 35.52 7.27 -17.89
C ASN A 693 36.23 8.28 -18.80
N LYS A 694 37.35 8.82 -18.30
CA LYS A 694 38.52 9.13 -19.12
C LYS A 694 39.64 8.20 -18.69
#